data_AF-A0A815D221-F1
#
_entry.id   AF-A0A815D221-F1
#
_cell.length_a   1.000
_cell.length_b   1.000
_cell.length_c   1.000
_cell.angle_alpha   90.00
_cell.angle_beta   90.00
_cell.angle_gamma   90.00
#
_symmetry.space_group_name_H-M   'P 1'
#
loop_
_entity.id
_entity.type
_entity.pdbx_description
1 polymer ?
#
loop_
_entity_poly.entity_id
_entity_poly.type
_entity_poly.pdbx_seq_one_letter_code
_entity_poly.pdbx_strand_id
1 'polypeptide(L)'
;MVDNPDKLCTICLRKFSSLLKSDQLIWKKQLEEQVDKVYCEEKQQAKLNLTEQQKRKHHRGESCRIDEELPIQIINNSYDKIIFHHNQKLFIEYFLRGYCPLNSILSEHLVNYLTTHDQLNDFTLSLFSSNATCLKRFVINVKYLSRLQCHILNQHPNIIELDIIFKDSNSNRTINMTNEMFYQHICPSIYSKFDEIYTLYGPFILHHIHSRIQTESRRSSISNNSLLQNLPNSSDEFSHHKLLNGIFNNLHPMTIERLKILSLSHYKFFTASHSTAARKYSLGDMSPLTKCSTNSSSPSSSTMSIPVNFIPINLRLLLKFTNLTSLNLSSTDIKNPCIDMIIDSLQNLDTFDLSLCRSIKLFNSLLKLSSKLKWLNLYNCCFHMQQNPSIYHILYQLKYLEYLDISNDNTFNDNNNNNTSTIIDSENDINKFLREDNCLPRLKHFDISGQKTISSISLYHFLLKHKNLQFLGLFLTNEKYSSCLFDKNDLCYSKYRHYTYDLHHIQTVTLTENDITLYEPYLIEALTRYRDRSGFVQKILFYIFFLTRSFHSKQQNLLIELILHVMSTHSNLQPVQMASTACIYNLTRTPITEQIHIKYLAQIVQATMNVMATFPNHQQLQKNCLLTLCSDRILHEPHFNFYLLATLVMHNLLHYTDLAIIQPGVAILSLLTTRLTIDECTQLGSITNLKRLLQLIEQQIERLQTIQINQNQQAHNVHNDQTQQTLSDIDITLNHTQQLTSDDTLRFCLSLLWNLTDENAIVCENFIQSMGLQLFQRLLHLFSTDTIVLTKIVGLLSNIAEVSHLKIFLYSIDIIPLMQKYITEAILDVAFSAIGILAHLLYEQTDDEINLELCQQMRETIVSWQNPHTNMVTYRSFKPFLPLLHCTRLPVVQLWAVWAIHHVCSTDRARYSRIVREEKTYEIMQKLYDDQLLSEYPDPLMIQLLKSTLHLLKSYHSNRHQHSSAVAS
;
A
#
# COMPACT_ATOMS: atom_id res chain seq x y z
N MET A 1 -6.53 -27.11 3.60
CA MET A 1 -7.57 -26.93 4.64
C MET A 1 -8.91 -26.49 4.04
N VAL A 2 -9.57 -27.32 3.23
CA VAL A 2 -11.05 -27.44 3.19
C VAL A 2 -11.36 -28.79 2.54
N ASP A 3 -11.79 -29.77 3.33
CA ASP A 3 -12.13 -31.13 2.85
C ASP A 3 -13.59 -31.22 2.33
N ASN A 4 -14.21 -30.07 2.06
CA ASN A 4 -15.62 -29.95 1.70
C ASN A 4 -15.77 -29.09 0.42
N PRO A 5 -16.15 -29.69 -0.72
CA PRO A 5 -16.39 -29.01 -1.99
C PRO A 5 -17.37 -27.84 -1.89
N ASP A 6 -18.39 -27.94 -1.03
CA ASP A 6 -19.41 -26.88 -0.86
C ASP A 6 -18.87 -25.68 -0.08
N LYS A 7 -18.00 -25.88 0.92
CA LYS A 7 -17.27 -24.78 1.58
C LYS A 7 -16.29 -24.12 0.62
N LEU A 8 -15.61 -24.91 -0.20
CA LEU A 8 -14.71 -24.42 -1.25
C LEU A 8 -15.50 -23.57 -2.27
N CYS A 9 -16.66 -24.08 -2.69
CA CYS A 9 -17.60 -23.40 -3.59
C CYS A 9 -18.13 -22.10 -2.96
N THR A 10 -18.41 -22.08 -1.64
CA THR A 10 -18.84 -20.88 -0.90
C THR A 10 -17.73 -19.83 -0.80
N ILE A 11 -16.47 -20.24 -0.61
CA ILE A 11 -15.30 -19.35 -0.61
C ILE A 11 -15.06 -18.79 -2.02
N CYS A 12 -15.17 -19.63 -3.05
CA CYS A 12 -15.15 -19.20 -4.45
C CYS A 12 -16.26 -18.18 -4.70
N LEU A 13 -17.52 -18.49 -4.37
CA LEU A 13 -18.68 -17.60 -4.52
C LEU A 13 -18.47 -16.24 -3.85
N ARG A 14 -17.90 -16.19 -2.63
CA ARG A 14 -17.62 -14.93 -1.93
C ARG A 14 -16.50 -14.12 -2.60
N LYS A 15 -15.39 -14.76 -2.98
CA LYS A 15 -14.30 -14.08 -3.70
C LYS A 15 -14.79 -13.62 -5.08
N PHE A 16 -15.34 -14.50 -5.89
CA PHE A 16 -15.87 -14.22 -7.24
C PHE A 16 -16.96 -13.14 -7.26
N SER A 17 -17.87 -13.12 -6.28
CA SER A 17 -18.89 -12.07 -6.17
C SER A 17 -18.30 -10.69 -5.90
N SER A 18 -17.17 -10.58 -5.19
CA SER A 18 -16.47 -9.30 -5.02
C SER A 18 -15.75 -8.85 -6.30
N LEU A 19 -15.22 -9.80 -7.09
CA LEU A 19 -14.53 -9.58 -8.38
C LEU A 19 -15.47 -9.07 -9.47
N LEU A 20 -16.70 -9.60 -9.55
CA LEU A 20 -17.68 -9.30 -10.61
C LEU A 20 -18.42 -7.96 -10.45
N LYS A 21 -18.17 -7.20 -9.36
CA LYS A 21 -18.84 -5.91 -9.09
C LYS A 21 -18.40 -4.78 -10.02
N SER A 22 -17.20 -4.83 -10.60
CA SER A 22 -16.67 -3.75 -11.45
C SER A 22 -17.24 -3.76 -12.87
N ASP A 23 -17.61 -4.92 -13.41
CA ASP A 23 -18.01 -5.09 -14.83
C ASP A 23 -19.35 -5.83 -14.97
N GLN A 24 -20.34 -5.42 -14.18
CA GLN A 24 -21.66 -6.06 -14.07
C GLN A 24 -22.42 -6.23 -15.39
N LEU A 25 -22.21 -5.33 -16.35
CA LEU A 25 -22.99 -5.25 -17.58
C LEU A 25 -22.63 -6.36 -18.58
N ILE A 26 -21.35 -6.75 -18.64
CA ILE A 26 -20.83 -7.67 -19.68
C ILE A 26 -21.22 -9.11 -19.39
N TRP A 27 -21.04 -9.57 -18.14
CA TRP A 27 -21.36 -10.95 -17.78
C TRP A 27 -22.88 -11.18 -17.63
N LYS A 28 -23.67 -10.14 -17.33
CA LYS A 28 -25.14 -10.23 -17.26
C LYS A 28 -25.75 -10.64 -18.60
N LYS A 29 -25.30 -10.00 -19.70
CA LYS A 29 -25.78 -10.30 -21.05
C LYS A 29 -25.50 -11.75 -21.48
N GLN A 30 -24.35 -12.30 -21.08
CA GLN A 30 -24.00 -13.69 -21.41
C GLN A 30 -24.82 -14.72 -20.62
N LEU A 31 -25.13 -14.42 -19.35
CA LEU A 31 -26.03 -15.25 -18.55
C LEU A 31 -27.40 -15.34 -19.22
N GLU A 32 -27.95 -14.20 -19.64
CA GLU A 32 -29.24 -14.11 -20.35
C GLU A 32 -29.22 -14.97 -21.62
N GLU A 33 -28.19 -14.85 -22.47
CA GLU A 33 -28.06 -15.64 -23.71
C GLU A 33 -27.99 -17.17 -23.48
N GLN A 34 -27.35 -17.64 -22.40
CA GLN A 34 -27.26 -19.07 -22.09
C GLN A 34 -28.52 -19.62 -21.42
N VAL A 35 -29.14 -18.85 -20.53
CA VAL A 35 -30.43 -19.21 -19.93
C VAL A 35 -31.50 -19.33 -21.02
N ASP A 36 -31.50 -18.45 -22.01
CA ASP A 36 -32.39 -18.50 -23.17
C ASP A 36 -32.21 -19.79 -23.99
N LYS A 37 -30.95 -20.21 -24.18
CA LYS A 37 -30.62 -21.42 -24.91
C LYS A 37 -31.12 -22.68 -24.20
N VAL A 38 -30.82 -22.83 -22.91
CA VAL A 38 -31.28 -23.97 -22.09
C VAL A 38 -32.80 -24.01 -22.02
N TYR A 39 -33.44 -22.85 -21.85
CA TYR A 39 -34.90 -22.73 -21.87
C TYR A 39 -35.53 -23.16 -23.20
N CYS A 40 -34.93 -22.81 -24.34
CA CYS A 40 -35.40 -23.25 -25.65
C CYS A 40 -35.31 -24.78 -25.81
N GLU A 41 -34.22 -25.39 -25.33
CA GLU A 41 -33.99 -26.84 -25.38
C GLU A 41 -34.99 -27.60 -24.48
N GLU A 42 -35.18 -27.17 -23.23
CA GLU A 42 -36.14 -27.78 -22.30
C GLU A 42 -37.58 -27.65 -22.80
N LYS A 43 -37.93 -26.51 -23.39
CA LYS A 43 -39.26 -26.28 -23.98
C LYS A 43 -39.51 -27.15 -25.21
N GLN A 44 -38.49 -27.42 -26.02
CA GLN A 44 -38.58 -28.39 -27.12
C GLN A 44 -38.74 -29.82 -26.61
N GLN A 45 -37.96 -30.21 -25.60
CA GLN A 45 -38.04 -31.53 -24.98
C GLN A 45 -39.43 -31.79 -24.36
N ALA A 46 -39.97 -30.79 -23.66
CA ALA A 46 -41.30 -30.87 -23.06
C ALA A 46 -42.40 -31.01 -24.13
N LYS A 47 -42.31 -30.28 -25.24
CA LYS A 47 -43.22 -30.44 -26.38
C LYS A 47 -43.15 -31.83 -26.99
N LEU A 48 -41.94 -32.39 -27.16
CA LEU A 48 -41.76 -33.74 -27.71
C LEU A 48 -42.39 -34.79 -26.81
N ASN A 49 -42.17 -34.71 -25.50
CA ASN A 49 -42.74 -35.62 -24.51
C ASN A 49 -44.27 -35.52 -24.45
N LEU A 50 -44.83 -34.31 -24.52
CA LEU A 50 -46.27 -34.10 -24.63
C LEU A 50 -46.84 -34.75 -25.89
N THR A 51 -46.17 -34.56 -27.02
CA THR A 51 -46.58 -35.13 -28.31
C THR A 51 -46.56 -36.67 -28.26
N GLU A 52 -45.56 -37.28 -27.61
CA GLU A 52 -45.52 -38.72 -27.39
C GLU A 52 -46.61 -39.22 -26.45
N GLN A 53 -46.88 -38.51 -25.34
CA GLN A 53 -47.95 -38.87 -24.42
C GLN A 53 -49.33 -38.80 -25.09
N GLN A 54 -49.57 -37.77 -25.91
CA GLN A 54 -50.79 -37.63 -26.69
C GLN A 54 -50.95 -38.77 -27.71
N LYS A 55 -49.87 -39.16 -28.41
CA LYS A 55 -49.88 -40.32 -29.31
C LYS A 55 -50.19 -41.63 -28.57
N ARG A 56 -49.63 -41.84 -27.38
CA ARG A 56 -49.86 -43.05 -26.57
C ARG A 56 -51.29 -43.13 -26.03
N LYS A 57 -51.90 -42.00 -25.64
CA LYS A 57 -53.30 -41.94 -25.20
C LYS A 57 -54.30 -42.08 -26.35
N HIS A 58 -53.99 -41.52 -27.52
CA HIS A 58 -54.80 -41.71 -28.73
C HIS A 58 -54.86 -43.18 -29.16
N HIS A 59 -53.78 -43.95 -28.93
CA HIS A 59 -53.79 -45.40 -29.10
C HIS A 59 -54.59 -46.17 -28.04
N ARG A 60 -54.91 -45.55 -26.89
CA ARG A 60 -55.70 -46.15 -25.80
C ARG A 60 -57.17 -45.68 -25.76
N GLY A 61 -57.59 -44.79 -26.66
CA GLY A 61 -58.97 -44.30 -26.76
C GLY A 61 -59.38 -43.30 -25.68
N GLU A 62 -58.42 -42.67 -24.98
CA GLU A 62 -58.67 -41.68 -23.92
C GLU A 62 -58.72 -40.25 -24.50
N SER A 63 -59.62 -39.38 -24.01
CA SER A 63 -59.70 -37.97 -24.45
C SER A 63 -58.67 -37.08 -23.74
N CYS A 64 -57.97 -36.24 -24.51
CA CYS A 64 -57.01 -35.24 -24.00
C CYS A 64 -57.75 -34.11 -23.26
N ARG A 65 -57.31 -33.80 -22.04
CA ARG A 65 -57.80 -32.65 -21.24
C ARG A 65 -56.85 -31.45 -21.36
N ILE A 66 -57.40 -30.26 -21.09
CA ILE A 66 -56.74 -28.94 -21.24
C ILE A 66 -55.54 -28.74 -20.28
N ASP A 67 -55.43 -29.55 -19.21
CA ASP A 67 -54.32 -29.47 -18.23
C ASP A 67 -52.96 -29.96 -18.76
N GLU A 68 -52.86 -30.36 -20.04
CA GLU A 68 -51.61 -30.89 -20.62
C GLU A 68 -50.59 -29.78 -20.96
N GLU A 69 -50.98 -28.50 -21.05
CA GLU A 69 -50.04 -27.37 -21.24
C GLU A 69 -49.38 -26.87 -19.93
N LEU A 70 -49.82 -27.38 -18.77
CA LEU A 70 -49.28 -27.01 -17.46
C LEU A 70 -47.75 -27.15 -17.33
N PRO A 71 -47.08 -28.19 -17.88
CA PRO A 71 -45.63 -28.31 -17.83
C PRO A 71 -44.92 -27.15 -18.56
N ILE A 72 -45.46 -26.70 -19.69
CA ILE A 72 -44.91 -25.59 -20.47
C ILE A 72 -45.14 -24.27 -19.73
N GLN A 73 -46.30 -24.08 -19.08
CA GLN A 73 -46.56 -22.92 -18.23
C GLN A 73 -45.68 -22.88 -16.96
N ILE A 74 -45.41 -24.03 -16.33
CA ILE A 74 -44.48 -24.13 -15.20
C ILE A 74 -43.06 -23.76 -15.62
N ILE A 75 -42.62 -24.22 -16.80
CA ILE A 75 -41.30 -23.86 -17.37
C ILE A 75 -41.24 -22.35 -17.64
N ASN A 76 -42.26 -21.75 -18.27
CA ASN A 76 -42.32 -20.30 -18.50
C ASN A 76 -42.27 -19.51 -17.17
N ASN A 77 -43.04 -19.92 -16.16
CA ASN A 77 -43.04 -19.28 -14.83
C ASN A 77 -41.71 -19.43 -14.08
N SER A 78 -40.97 -20.51 -14.30
CA SER A 78 -39.61 -20.68 -13.73
C SER A 78 -38.57 -19.79 -14.42
N TYR A 79 -38.66 -19.62 -15.74
CA TYR A 79 -37.78 -18.77 -16.53
C TYR A 79 -37.90 -17.29 -16.10
N ASP A 80 -39.13 -16.80 -15.96
CA ASP A 80 -39.38 -15.43 -15.49
C ASP A 80 -38.86 -15.21 -14.07
N LYS A 81 -38.92 -16.21 -13.18
CA LYS A 81 -38.35 -16.13 -11.82
C LYS A 81 -36.82 -16.15 -11.80
N ILE A 82 -36.18 -16.88 -12.71
CA ILE A 82 -34.71 -17.02 -12.80
C ILE A 82 -34.05 -15.70 -13.23
N ILE A 83 -34.61 -15.03 -14.24
CA ILE A 83 -34.06 -13.78 -14.78
C ILE A 83 -34.33 -12.58 -13.85
N PHE A 84 -35.47 -12.56 -13.15
CA PHE A 84 -35.89 -11.39 -12.38
C PHE A 84 -35.24 -11.25 -11.00
N HIS A 85 -34.78 -12.35 -10.37
CA HIS A 85 -34.36 -12.31 -8.97
C HIS A 85 -32.86 -12.51 -8.68
N HIS A 86 -32.04 -13.15 -9.52
CA HIS A 86 -30.68 -13.56 -9.11
C HIS A 86 -29.61 -13.41 -10.21
N ASN A 87 -28.93 -12.25 -10.25
CA ASN A 87 -27.93 -11.99 -11.30
C ASN A 87 -26.52 -12.52 -10.98
N GLN A 88 -25.91 -12.25 -9.82
CA GLN A 88 -24.49 -12.64 -9.58
C GLN A 88 -24.28 -14.08 -9.12
N LYS A 89 -25.09 -14.55 -8.16
CA LYS A 89 -24.89 -15.87 -7.52
C LYS A 89 -25.11 -17.01 -8.51
N LEU A 90 -26.11 -16.87 -9.38
CA LEU A 90 -26.47 -17.86 -10.39
C LEU A 90 -25.39 -17.97 -11.48
N PHE A 91 -24.86 -16.84 -11.97
CA PHE A 91 -23.75 -16.83 -12.92
C PHE A 91 -22.52 -17.57 -12.41
N ILE A 92 -22.13 -17.29 -11.16
CA ILE A 92 -20.97 -17.96 -10.55
C ILE A 92 -21.23 -19.47 -10.41
N GLU A 93 -22.45 -19.86 -10.04
CA GLU A 93 -22.83 -21.26 -9.92
C GLU A 93 -22.79 -22.00 -11.28
N TYR A 94 -23.28 -21.38 -12.35
CA TYR A 94 -23.25 -21.97 -13.70
C TYR A 94 -21.83 -22.01 -14.28
N PHE A 95 -21.02 -20.97 -14.07
CA PHE A 95 -19.61 -20.93 -14.46
C PHE A 95 -18.80 -22.03 -13.77
N LEU A 96 -18.92 -22.16 -12.45
CA LEU A 96 -18.18 -23.18 -11.67
C LEU A 96 -18.59 -24.62 -12.04
N ARG A 97 -19.83 -24.82 -12.49
CA ARG A 97 -20.31 -26.11 -12.98
C ARG A 97 -19.98 -26.38 -14.45
N GLY A 98 -19.30 -25.45 -15.14
CA GLY A 98 -18.90 -25.60 -16.55
C GLY A 98 -20.02 -25.40 -17.56
N TYR A 99 -21.19 -24.92 -17.13
CA TYR A 99 -22.35 -24.67 -18.01
C TYR A 99 -22.29 -23.32 -18.72
N CYS A 100 -21.45 -22.39 -18.25
CA CYS A 100 -21.27 -21.07 -18.84
C CYS A 100 -19.78 -20.74 -18.99
N PRO A 101 -19.09 -21.24 -20.03
CA PRO A 101 -17.68 -20.94 -20.26
C PRO A 101 -17.46 -19.45 -20.57
N LEU A 102 -16.39 -18.87 -20.05
CA LEU A 102 -15.99 -17.50 -20.36
C LEU A 102 -15.43 -17.41 -21.78
N ASN A 103 -15.88 -16.40 -22.53
CA ASN A 103 -15.24 -16.03 -23.78
C ASN A 103 -13.83 -15.46 -23.55
N SER A 104 -13.08 -15.19 -24.62
CA SER A 104 -11.69 -14.76 -24.47
C SER A 104 -11.52 -13.42 -23.78
N ILE A 105 -12.41 -12.46 -24.03
CA ILE A 105 -12.35 -11.12 -23.44
C ILE A 105 -12.51 -11.22 -21.91
N LEU A 106 -13.52 -11.96 -21.44
CA LEU A 106 -13.78 -12.10 -20.01
C LEU A 106 -12.74 -12.97 -19.31
N SER A 107 -12.27 -14.02 -19.98
CA SER A 107 -11.18 -14.86 -19.47
C SER A 107 -9.94 -14.01 -19.21
N GLU A 108 -9.59 -13.12 -20.14
CA GLU A 108 -8.43 -12.23 -20.01
C GLU A 108 -8.63 -11.13 -18.97
N HIS A 109 -9.80 -10.51 -18.92
CA HIS A 109 -10.14 -9.55 -17.86
C HIS A 109 -10.01 -10.17 -16.47
N LEU A 110 -10.45 -11.42 -16.30
CA LEU A 110 -10.34 -12.13 -15.05
C LEU A 110 -8.87 -12.44 -14.69
N VAL A 111 -8.06 -12.91 -15.65
CA VAL A 111 -6.61 -13.11 -15.43
C VAL A 111 -5.94 -11.79 -15.03
N ASN A 112 -6.22 -10.70 -15.73
CA ASN A 112 -5.64 -9.38 -15.45
C ASN A 112 -6.07 -8.86 -14.08
N TYR A 113 -7.34 -9.01 -13.71
CA TYR A 113 -7.82 -8.63 -12.39
C TYR A 113 -7.07 -9.41 -11.31
N LEU A 114 -7.01 -10.74 -11.43
CA LEU A 114 -6.35 -11.60 -10.45
C LEU A 114 -4.85 -11.28 -10.34
N THR A 115 -4.20 -10.97 -11.46
CA THR A 115 -2.78 -10.59 -11.51
C THR A 115 -2.54 -9.25 -10.83
N THR A 116 -3.35 -8.23 -11.14
CA THR A 116 -3.19 -6.87 -10.59
C THR A 116 -3.42 -6.80 -9.08
N HIS A 117 -4.18 -7.75 -8.51
CA HIS A 117 -4.46 -7.83 -7.07
C HIS A 117 -3.60 -8.88 -6.34
N ASP A 118 -2.57 -9.47 -6.98
CA ASP A 118 -1.74 -10.55 -6.44
C ASP A 118 -2.56 -11.77 -5.93
N GLN A 119 -3.68 -12.05 -6.62
CA GLN A 119 -4.60 -13.15 -6.32
C GLN A 119 -4.56 -14.30 -7.33
N LEU A 120 -3.70 -14.22 -8.36
CA LEU A 120 -3.46 -15.30 -9.31
C LEU A 120 -2.52 -16.34 -8.68
N ASN A 121 -3.06 -17.48 -8.26
CA ASN A 121 -2.34 -18.58 -7.62
C ASN A 121 -2.94 -19.92 -8.08
N ASP A 122 -2.36 -21.05 -7.65
CA ASP A 122 -2.79 -22.38 -8.10
C ASP A 122 -4.28 -22.65 -7.92
N PHE A 123 -4.86 -22.10 -6.85
CA PHE A 123 -6.29 -22.22 -6.61
C PHE A 123 -7.11 -21.47 -7.65
N THR A 124 -6.83 -20.18 -7.88
CA THR A 124 -7.58 -19.37 -8.85
C THR A 124 -7.27 -19.76 -10.30
N LEU A 125 -6.09 -20.31 -10.55
CA LEU A 125 -5.68 -20.85 -11.86
C LEU A 125 -6.51 -22.05 -12.29
N SER A 126 -6.90 -22.92 -11.35
CA SER A 126 -7.75 -24.09 -11.67
C SER A 126 -9.07 -23.74 -12.38
N LEU A 127 -9.51 -22.47 -12.27
CA LEU A 127 -10.70 -21.94 -12.94
C LEU A 127 -10.52 -21.75 -14.45
N PHE A 128 -9.28 -21.72 -14.95
CA PHE A 128 -8.95 -21.43 -16.35
C PHE A 128 -8.76 -22.69 -17.20
N SER A 129 -9.52 -23.75 -16.96
CA SER A 129 -9.49 -24.92 -17.85
C SER A 129 -10.05 -24.60 -19.23
N SER A 130 -9.63 -25.34 -20.27
CA SER A 130 -10.17 -25.15 -21.64
C SER A 130 -11.66 -25.40 -21.79
N ASN A 131 -12.28 -26.08 -20.81
CA ASN A 131 -13.73 -26.28 -20.76
C ASN A 131 -14.47 -25.08 -20.16
N ALA A 132 -13.79 -24.26 -19.35
CA ALA A 132 -14.39 -23.15 -18.61
C ALA A 132 -14.00 -21.78 -19.14
N THR A 133 -12.86 -21.66 -19.83
CA THR A 133 -12.33 -20.39 -20.35
C THR A 133 -11.78 -20.56 -21.76
N CYS A 134 -11.51 -19.44 -22.44
CA CYS A 134 -10.90 -19.45 -23.77
C CYS A 134 -9.82 -18.39 -23.85
N LEU A 135 -8.57 -18.71 -23.53
CA LEU A 135 -7.50 -17.70 -23.43
C LEU A 135 -6.82 -17.43 -24.78
N LYS A 136 -6.74 -16.15 -25.18
CA LYS A 136 -5.85 -15.71 -26.29
C LYS A 136 -4.56 -15.08 -25.78
N ARG A 137 -4.62 -14.40 -24.63
CA ARG A 137 -3.44 -13.93 -23.88
C ARG A 137 -3.23 -14.74 -22.60
N PHE A 138 -1.99 -15.06 -22.28
CA PHE A 138 -1.62 -15.68 -21.01
C PHE A 138 -0.36 -15.05 -20.40
N VAL A 139 -0.40 -14.84 -19.09
CA VAL A 139 0.70 -14.24 -18.32
C VAL A 139 1.23 -15.26 -17.32
N ILE A 140 2.54 -15.49 -17.35
CA ILE A 140 3.25 -16.43 -16.49
C ILE A 140 4.13 -15.62 -15.54
N ASN A 141 3.82 -15.67 -14.24
CA ASN A 141 4.69 -15.09 -13.21
C ASN A 141 5.61 -16.17 -12.64
N VAL A 142 6.92 -16.04 -12.90
CA VAL A 142 7.92 -17.03 -12.51
C VAL A 142 8.02 -17.21 -10.99
N LYS A 143 7.71 -16.16 -10.21
CA LYS A 143 7.65 -16.22 -8.73
C LYS A 143 6.69 -17.30 -8.22
N TYR A 144 5.63 -17.58 -8.97
CA TYR A 144 4.57 -18.51 -8.59
C TYR A 144 4.44 -19.67 -9.59
N LEU A 145 5.52 -20.03 -10.29
CA LEU A 145 5.41 -21.04 -11.34
C LEU A 145 5.07 -22.41 -10.75
N SER A 146 3.83 -22.82 -10.91
CA SER A 146 3.38 -24.17 -10.63
C SER A 146 3.27 -24.99 -11.90
N ARG A 147 3.28 -26.32 -11.74
CA ARG A 147 2.92 -27.24 -12.83
C ARG A 147 1.53 -26.97 -13.39
N LEU A 148 0.63 -26.41 -12.57
CA LEU A 148 -0.73 -26.09 -12.97
C LEU A 148 -0.76 -24.98 -14.02
N GLN A 149 0.07 -23.93 -13.90
CA GLN A 149 0.18 -22.88 -14.94
C GLN A 149 0.59 -23.44 -16.30
N CYS A 150 1.61 -24.32 -16.33
CA CYS A 150 2.06 -24.97 -17.56
C CYS A 150 1.00 -25.93 -18.12
N HIS A 151 0.27 -26.63 -17.25
CA HIS A 151 -0.80 -27.53 -17.65
C HIS A 151 -1.97 -26.78 -18.29
N ILE A 152 -2.44 -25.69 -17.66
CA ILE A 152 -3.50 -24.83 -18.19
C ILE A 152 -3.08 -24.28 -19.56
N LEU A 153 -1.86 -23.76 -19.68
CA LEU A 153 -1.33 -23.27 -20.95
C LEU A 153 -1.44 -24.31 -22.08
N ASN A 154 -1.15 -25.58 -21.78
CA ASN A 154 -1.24 -26.66 -22.77
C ASN A 154 -2.69 -27.03 -23.13
N GLN A 155 -3.66 -26.74 -22.27
CA GLN A 155 -5.08 -26.97 -22.57
C GLN A 155 -5.66 -25.97 -23.57
N HIS A 156 -5.02 -24.79 -23.76
CA HIS A 156 -5.53 -23.70 -24.62
C HIS A 156 -4.76 -23.61 -25.95
N PRO A 157 -5.29 -24.14 -27.06
CA PRO A 157 -4.60 -24.13 -28.36
C PRO A 157 -4.67 -22.78 -29.11
N ASN A 158 -5.41 -21.79 -28.58
CA ASN A 158 -5.71 -20.51 -29.24
C ASN A 158 -4.89 -19.33 -28.70
N ILE A 159 -3.87 -19.58 -27.90
CA ILE A 159 -3.02 -18.53 -27.34
C ILE A 159 -2.20 -17.87 -28.46
N ILE A 160 -2.32 -16.56 -28.57
CA ILE A 160 -1.61 -15.70 -29.53
C ILE A 160 -0.65 -14.72 -28.84
N GLU A 161 -0.81 -14.48 -27.54
CA GLU A 161 0.06 -13.63 -26.73
C GLU A 161 0.53 -14.36 -25.46
N LEU A 162 1.85 -14.39 -25.26
CA LEU A 162 2.47 -15.02 -24.08
C LEU A 162 3.44 -14.03 -23.42
N ASP A 163 3.20 -13.72 -22.15
CA ASP A 163 4.08 -12.86 -21.35
C ASP A 163 4.67 -13.66 -20.19
N ILE A 164 6.00 -13.73 -20.11
CA ILE A 164 6.71 -14.45 -19.04
C ILE A 164 7.49 -13.45 -18.21
N ILE A 165 7.01 -13.22 -16.98
CA ILE A 165 7.55 -12.24 -16.06
C ILE A 165 8.64 -12.90 -15.21
N PHE A 166 9.90 -12.58 -15.54
CA PHE A 166 11.08 -13.01 -14.77
C PHE A 166 11.46 -12.02 -13.65
N LYS A 167 10.78 -10.88 -13.57
CA LYS A 167 11.00 -9.85 -12.56
C LYS A 167 10.23 -10.22 -11.29
N ASP A 168 10.91 -10.28 -10.14
CA ASP A 168 10.23 -10.34 -8.85
C ASP A 168 9.37 -9.08 -8.69
N SER A 169 8.04 -9.23 -8.75
CA SER A 169 7.11 -8.11 -8.61
C SER A 169 7.10 -7.49 -7.21
N ASN A 170 8.01 -7.85 -6.29
CA ASN A 170 8.14 -7.23 -4.97
C ASN A 170 9.49 -7.44 -4.22
N SER A 171 10.64 -7.54 -4.90
CA SER A 171 11.92 -7.63 -4.16
C SER A 171 13.18 -7.19 -4.91
N ASN A 172 13.67 -5.99 -4.55
CA ASN A 172 15.10 -5.76 -4.30
C ASN A 172 15.47 -6.19 -2.86
N ARG A 173 14.71 -7.11 -2.26
CA ARG A 173 15.26 -7.96 -1.21
C ARG A 173 16.26 -8.86 -1.91
N THR A 174 17.55 -8.64 -1.67
CA THR A 174 18.46 -9.77 -1.55
C THR A 174 17.80 -10.73 -0.57
N ILE A 175 17.17 -11.77 -1.11
CA ILE A 175 16.66 -12.90 -0.37
C ILE A 175 17.91 -13.63 0.16
N ASN A 176 18.41 -13.16 1.29
CA ASN A 176 18.90 -14.04 2.35
C ASN A 176 17.68 -14.64 3.08
N MET A 177 16.64 -15.06 2.34
CA MET A 177 15.75 -16.05 2.93
C MET A 177 16.53 -17.35 2.90
N THR A 178 16.85 -17.83 4.08
CA THR A 178 17.01 -19.26 4.28
C THR A 178 15.90 -19.97 3.50
N ASN A 179 16.29 -20.91 2.65
CA ASN A 179 15.41 -21.64 1.72
C ASN A 179 14.19 -22.31 2.39
N GLU A 180 14.03 -22.24 3.72
CA GLU A 180 12.93 -22.82 4.49
C GLU A 180 11.54 -22.22 4.17
N MET A 181 11.42 -20.94 3.79
CA MET A 181 10.11 -20.32 3.53
C MET A 181 9.59 -20.53 2.09
N PHE A 182 10.45 -20.93 1.14
CA PHE A 182 10.03 -21.27 -0.22
C PHE A 182 9.18 -22.56 -0.26
N TYR A 183 9.47 -23.50 0.65
CA TYR A 183 8.80 -24.80 0.70
C TYR A 183 7.43 -24.78 1.42
N GLN A 184 7.10 -23.70 2.13
CA GLN A 184 5.81 -23.58 2.84
C GLN A 184 4.62 -23.24 1.91
N HIS A 185 4.88 -22.87 0.66
CA HIS A 185 3.84 -22.49 -0.31
C HIS A 185 3.56 -23.53 -1.41
N ILE A 186 4.18 -24.71 -1.35
CA ILE A 186 3.93 -25.80 -2.30
C ILE A 186 2.81 -26.68 -1.74
N CYS A 187 1.58 -26.50 -2.22
CA CYS A 187 0.45 -27.37 -1.90
C CYS A 187 0.41 -28.52 -2.92
N PRO A 188 0.53 -29.80 -2.53
CA PRO A 188 0.33 -30.92 -3.45
C PRO A 188 -1.14 -31.01 -3.84
N SER A 189 -1.42 -31.23 -5.13
CA SER A 189 -2.76 -31.64 -5.59
C SER A 189 -3.05 -33.06 -5.13
N ILE A 190 -4.16 -33.26 -4.42
CA ILE A 190 -4.60 -34.52 -3.78
C ILE A 190 -4.89 -35.68 -4.77
N TYR A 191 -4.73 -35.47 -6.09
CA TYR A 191 -5.03 -36.49 -7.12
C TYR A 191 -3.81 -37.15 -7.78
N SER A 192 -2.59 -36.90 -7.30
CA SER A 192 -1.40 -37.62 -7.81
C SER A 192 -1.19 -38.94 -7.07
N LYS A 193 -0.92 -40.02 -7.80
CA LYS A 193 -0.62 -41.33 -7.20
C LYS A 193 0.62 -41.19 -6.31
N PHE A 194 0.63 -41.87 -5.16
CA PHE A 194 1.70 -41.76 -4.15
C PHE A 194 3.11 -42.00 -4.74
N ASP A 195 3.22 -42.91 -5.71
CA ASP A 195 4.47 -43.19 -6.43
C ASP A 195 4.94 -41.98 -7.27
N GLU A 196 4.04 -41.24 -7.90
CA GLU A 196 4.38 -40.03 -8.67
C GLU A 196 4.80 -38.87 -7.77
N ILE A 197 4.32 -38.81 -6.53
CA ILE A 197 4.77 -37.82 -5.55
C ILE A 197 6.21 -38.13 -5.11
N TYR A 198 6.53 -39.42 -4.90
CA TYR A 198 7.84 -39.85 -4.44
C TYR A 198 8.93 -39.72 -5.52
N THR A 199 8.63 -40.01 -6.79
CA THR A 199 9.60 -39.83 -7.90
C THR A 199 9.95 -38.36 -8.15
N LEU A 200 9.12 -37.43 -7.67
CA LEU A 200 9.03 -36.07 -8.19
C LEU A 200 9.33 -35.01 -7.14
N TYR A 201 8.96 -35.29 -5.89
CA TYR A 201 9.33 -34.53 -4.70
C TYR A 201 10.32 -35.29 -3.80
N GLY A 202 10.54 -36.59 -4.03
CA GLY A 202 11.49 -37.41 -3.25
C GLY A 202 12.87 -36.78 -3.11
N PRO A 203 13.50 -36.25 -4.16
CA PRO A 203 14.79 -35.55 -4.06
C PRO A 203 14.73 -34.27 -3.20
N PHE A 204 13.61 -33.52 -3.23
CA PHE A 204 13.42 -32.29 -2.46
C PHE A 204 13.09 -32.57 -0.98
N ILE A 205 12.32 -33.63 -0.72
CA ILE A 205 12.01 -34.12 0.63
C ILE A 205 13.27 -34.71 1.27
N LEU A 206 14.08 -35.47 0.52
CA LEU A 206 15.39 -35.93 0.96
C LEU A 206 16.33 -34.76 1.25
N HIS A 207 16.36 -33.71 0.42
CA HIS A 207 17.15 -32.51 0.69
C HIS A 207 16.69 -31.75 1.94
N HIS A 208 15.38 -31.64 2.17
CA HIS A 208 14.81 -31.00 3.36
C HIS A 208 15.11 -31.79 4.65
N ILE A 209 14.96 -33.12 4.60
CA ILE A 209 15.32 -34.03 5.70
C ILE A 209 16.84 -33.95 5.97
N HIS A 210 17.68 -33.90 4.93
CA HIS A 210 19.13 -33.77 5.05
C HIS A 210 19.57 -32.41 5.60
N SER A 211 18.87 -31.32 5.24
CA SER A 211 19.07 -29.98 5.81
C SER A 211 18.69 -29.92 7.29
N ARG A 212 17.61 -30.60 7.69
CA ARG A 212 17.20 -30.73 9.10
C ARG A 212 18.16 -31.57 9.91
N ILE A 213 18.64 -32.68 9.34
CA ILE A 213 19.64 -33.53 9.97
C ILE A 213 20.98 -32.78 10.10
N GLN A 214 21.36 -31.90 9.16
CA GLN A 214 22.57 -31.07 9.29
C GLN A 214 22.44 -29.92 10.30
N THR A 215 21.25 -29.36 10.49
CA THR A 215 21.01 -28.34 11.54
C THR A 215 20.89 -28.99 12.93
N GLU A 216 20.38 -30.22 13.02
CA GLU A 216 20.35 -31.02 14.26
C GLU A 216 21.70 -31.70 14.57
N SER A 217 22.49 -32.10 13.57
CA SER A 217 23.84 -32.67 13.76
C SER A 217 24.90 -31.62 14.11
N ARG A 218 24.60 -30.33 13.97
CA ARG A 218 25.42 -29.25 14.57
C ARG A 218 25.28 -29.16 16.09
N ARG A 219 24.41 -29.99 16.71
CA ARG A 219 24.30 -30.15 18.18
C ARG A 219 24.82 -31.48 18.72
N SER A 220 25.36 -32.38 17.91
CA SER A 220 26.06 -33.56 18.43
C SER A 220 27.20 -33.99 17.52
N SER A 221 28.42 -33.89 18.04
CA SER A 221 29.62 -34.49 17.48
C SER A 221 29.47 -36.02 17.50
N ILE A 222 29.57 -36.69 16.34
CA ILE A 222 30.25 -37.98 16.16
C ILE A 222 30.37 -38.26 14.64
N SER A 223 31.57 -38.65 14.26
CA SER A 223 32.02 -39.10 12.95
C SER A 223 31.30 -40.36 12.46
N ASN A 224 30.88 -40.39 11.19
CA ASN A 224 30.83 -41.61 10.38
C ASN A 224 30.80 -41.24 8.88
N ASN A 225 31.93 -41.45 8.20
CA ASN A 225 32.25 -40.89 6.89
C ASN A 225 32.28 -41.95 5.76
N SER A 226 31.51 -43.03 5.85
CA SER A 226 31.65 -44.18 4.94
C SER A 226 30.44 -44.50 4.05
N LEU A 227 29.36 -43.70 4.06
CA LEU A 227 28.14 -43.96 3.26
C LEU A 227 27.79 -42.88 2.22
N LEU A 228 28.65 -41.86 2.05
CA LEU A 228 28.37 -40.68 1.20
C LEU A 228 28.99 -40.71 -0.21
N GLN A 229 29.55 -41.85 -0.65
CA GLN A 229 30.26 -41.90 -1.95
C GLN A 229 29.38 -42.14 -3.19
N ASN A 230 28.07 -42.35 -3.06
CA ASN A 230 27.20 -42.70 -4.20
C ASN A 230 25.91 -41.86 -4.31
N LEU A 231 25.96 -40.53 -4.18
CA LEU A 231 24.83 -39.64 -4.51
C LEU A 231 25.26 -38.43 -5.35
N PRO A 232 24.41 -37.95 -6.29
CA PRO A 232 24.79 -36.95 -7.29
C PRO A 232 25.00 -35.55 -6.67
N ASN A 233 26.01 -34.85 -7.17
CA ASN A 233 26.44 -33.52 -6.72
C ASN A 233 25.31 -32.49 -6.62
N SER A 234 25.26 -31.77 -5.50
CA SER A 234 24.29 -30.74 -5.12
C SER A 234 24.54 -29.37 -5.79
N SER A 235 24.68 -29.31 -7.11
CA SER A 235 24.90 -28.05 -7.86
C SER A 235 23.75 -27.64 -8.79
N ASP A 236 22.66 -28.41 -8.83
CA ASP A 236 21.54 -28.15 -9.73
C ASP A 236 20.48 -27.24 -9.10
N GLU A 237 20.85 -25.97 -8.90
CA GLU A 237 19.86 -24.90 -8.72
C GLU A 237 18.84 -24.92 -9.87
N PHE A 238 17.56 -24.72 -9.55
CA PHE A 238 16.47 -24.69 -10.53
C PHE A 238 16.59 -23.42 -11.39
N SER A 239 17.39 -23.48 -12.44
CA SER A 239 17.72 -22.32 -13.28
C SER A 239 16.52 -21.85 -14.11
N HIS A 240 16.38 -20.53 -14.32
CA HIS A 240 15.42 -19.93 -15.27
C HIS A 240 15.45 -20.62 -16.65
N HIS A 241 16.61 -21.19 -17.02
CA HIS A 241 16.79 -22.02 -18.21
C HIS A 241 15.94 -23.28 -18.23
N LYS A 242 15.97 -24.09 -17.16
CA LYS A 242 15.15 -25.31 -17.06
C LYS A 242 13.66 -24.95 -17.10
N LEU A 243 13.30 -23.82 -16.50
CA LEU A 243 11.94 -23.30 -16.50
C LEU A 243 11.42 -22.98 -17.90
N LEU A 244 12.14 -22.11 -18.62
CA LEU A 244 11.74 -21.67 -19.95
C LEU A 244 11.73 -22.85 -20.93
N ASN A 245 12.68 -23.78 -20.80
CA ASN A 245 12.65 -25.04 -21.56
C ASN A 245 11.38 -25.85 -21.26
N GLY A 246 11.01 -25.97 -19.98
CA GLY A 246 9.78 -26.64 -19.56
C GLY A 246 8.53 -25.99 -20.14
N ILE A 247 8.44 -24.66 -20.12
CA ILE A 247 7.30 -23.93 -20.70
C ILE A 247 7.23 -24.18 -22.21
N PHE A 248 8.30 -23.90 -22.94
CA PHE A 248 8.30 -23.98 -24.40
C PHE A 248 8.12 -25.41 -24.93
N ASN A 249 8.59 -26.43 -24.22
CA ASN A 249 8.41 -27.82 -24.64
C ASN A 249 7.00 -28.36 -24.33
N ASN A 250 6.27 -27.76 -23.37
CA ASN A 250 4.90 -28.16 -23.02
C ASN A 250 3.82 -27.30 -23.70
N LEU A 251 4.21 -26.37 -24.57
CA LEU A 251 3.25 -25.61 -25.36
C LEU A 251 2.55 -26.52 -26.37
N HIS A 252 1.23 -26.34 -26.48
CA HIS A 252 0.44 -27.01 -27.50
C HIS A 252 0.99 -26.67 -28.91
N PRO A 253 1.11 -27.62 -29.85
CA PRO A 253 1.69 -27.36 -31.17
C PRO A 253 1.01 -26.21 -31.94
N MET A 254 -0.31 -26.10 -31.85
CA MET A 254 -1.06 -24.98 -32.43
C MET A 254 -0.70 -23.63 -31.81
N THR A 255 -0.39 -23.59 -30.53
CA THR A 255 0.05 -22.36 -29.85
C THR A 255 1.41 -21.93 -30.38
N ILE A 256 2.35 -22.86 -30.60
CA ILE A 256 3.66 -22.56 -31.20
C ILE A 256 3.51 -21.94 -32.59
N GLU A 257 2.59 -22.46 -33.40
CA GLU A 257 2.34 -21.93 -34.75
C GLU A 257 1.61 -20.58 -34.74
N ARG A 258 0.67 -20.38 -33.81
CA ARG A 258 -0.21 -19.21 -33.78
C ARG A 258 0.35 -18.02 -33.01
N LEU A 259 1.34 -18.23 -32.14
CA LEU A 259 1.89 -17.19 -31.28
C LEU A 259 2.36 -15.99 -32.12
N LYS A 260 1.82 -14.80 -31.80
CA LYS A 260 2.14 -13.52 -32.46
C LYS A 260 2.95 -12.60 -31.56
N ILE A 261 2.70 -12.63 -30.26
CA ILE A 261 3.36 -11.76 -29.28
C ILE A 261 4.03 -12.62 -28.21
N LEU A 262 5.31 -12.36 -27.97
CA LEU A 262 6.08 -13.02 -26.92
C LEU A 262 6.90 -11.99 -26.13
N SER A 263 6.78 -12.04 -24.81
CA SER A 263 7.58 -11.24 -23.88
C SER A 263 8.42 -12.15 -22.96
N LEU A 264 9.73 -11.90 -22.97
CA LEU A 264 10.74 -12.56 -22.13
C LEU A 264 11.54 -11.51 -21.34
N SER A 265 10.87 -10.42 -20.93
CA SER A 265 11.51 -9.33 -20.21
C SER A 265 12.22 -9.81 -18.94
N HIS A 266 13.42 -9.30 -18.68
CA HIS A 266 14.29 -9.69 -17.54
C HIS A 266 14.81 -11.14 -17.55
N TYR A 267 14.63 -11.89 -18.65
CA TYR A 267 15.21 -13.22 -18.78
C TYR A 267 16.74 -13.18 -18.89
N LYS A 268 17.42 -14.14 -18.23
CA LYS A 268 18.87 -14.33 -18.33
C LYS A 268 19.19 -15.50 -19.25
N PHE A 269 19.70 -15.22 -20.44
CA PHE A 269 20.18 -16.16 -21.44
C PHE A 269 21.54 -16.75 -21.10
N PHE A 270 22.35 -16.12 -20.25
CA PHE A 270 23.67 -16.63 -19.88
C PHE A 270 23.78 -16.81 -18.36
N THR A 271 24.19 -18.01 -17.91
CA THR A 271 24.40 -18.30 -16.49
C THR A 271 25.69 -17.63 -15.95
N ALA A 272 25.69 -17.26 -14.67
CA ALA A 272 26.84 -16.61 -14.02
C ALA A 272 28.13 -17.47 -14.05
N SER A 273 28.00 -18.80 -14.12
CA SER A 273 29.13 -19.74 -14.21
C SER A 273 29.94 -19.64 -15.51
N HIS A 274 29.37 -19.07 -16.58
CA HIS A 274 30.11 -18.80 -17.82
C HIS A 274 30.83 -17.44 -17.82
N SER A 275 30.61 -16.59 -16.81
CA SER A 275 31.23 -15.26 -16.73
C SER A 275 32.69 -15.28 -16.24
N THR A 276 33.10 -16.31 -15.50
CA THR A 276 34.48 -16.43 -14.99
C THR A 276 35.45 -16.96 -16.04
N ALA A 277 35.01 -17.88 -16.92
CA ALA A 277 35.82 -18.33 -18.05
C ALA A 277 35.97 -17.27 -19.16
N ALA A 278 35.01 -16.35 -19.28
CA ALA A 278 35.04 -15.27 -20.28
C ALA A 278 35.95 -14.09 -19.92
N ARG A 279 36.43 -13.98 -18.66
CA ARG A 279 37.42 -12.94 -18.29
C ARG A 279 38.83 -13.17 -18.85
N LYS A 280 39.11 -14.32 -19.47
CA LYS A 280 40.41 -14.59 -20.11
C LYS A 280 40.53 -14.13 -21.57
N TYR A 281 39.46 -13.63 -22.18
CA TYR A 281 39.52 -13.06 -23.53
C TYR A 281 38.85 -11.69 -23.53
N SER A 282 39.59 -10.71 -23.01
CA SER A 282 39.32 -9.28 -23.22
C SER A 282 39.40 -8.99 -24.72
N LEU A 283 38.38 -8.30 -25.25
CA LEU A 283 38.30 -7.73 -26.60
C LEU A 283 39.30 -6.57 -26.77
N GLY A 284 40.61 -6.88 -26.72
CA GLY A 284 41.70 -5.94 -27.02
C GLY A 284 42.32 -6.14 -28.40
N ASP A 285 42.25 -7.34 -28.99
CA ASP A 285 42.99 -7.67 -30.21
C ASP A 285 42.07 -8.22 -31.30
N MET A 286 41.49 -7.32 -32.09
CA MET A 286 41.11 -7.60 -33.48
C MET A 286 41.18 -6.30 -34.29
N SER A 287 42.40 -5.83 -34.54
CA SER A 287 42.68 -4.90 -35.65
C SER A 287 42.86 -5.70 -36.95
N PRO A 288 42.52 -5.14 -38.12
CA PRO A 288 42.72 -5.85 -39.38
C PRO A 288 44.21 -5.87 -39.74
N LEU A 289 44.83 -7.06 -39.72
CA LEU A 289 46.17 -7.26 -40.25
C LEU A 289 46.19 -7.01 -41.77
N THR A 290 46.59 -5.80 -42.16
CA THR A 290 47.20 -5.53 -43.45
C THR A 290 48.72 -5.58 -43.31
N LYS A 291 49.33 -6.68 -43.77
CA LYS A 291 50.63 -6.67 -44.46
C LYS A 291 50.86 -8.03 -45.13
N CYS A 292 50.75 -8.01 -46.46
CA CYS A 292 51.29 -9.04 -47.34
C CYS A 292 52.81 -9.08 -47.23
N SER A 293 53.38 -10.29 -47.13
CA SER A 293 54.57 -10.65 -47.90
C SER A 293 54.58 -12.16 -48.19
N THR A 294 54.27 -12.48 -49.44
CA THR A 294 54.84 -13.56 -50.26
C THR A 294 54.97 -14.97 -49.66
N ASN A 295 54.05 -15.89 -50.00
CA ASN A 295 54.25 -16.88 -51.08
C ASN A 295 53.22 -18.02 -51.06
N SER A 296 52.69 -18.28 -52.26
CA SER A 296 52.18 -19.54 -52.83
C SER A 296 51.07 -20.37 -52.16
N SER A 297 50.01 -20.54 -52.97
CA SER A 297 49.16 -21.73 -53.19
C SER A 297 47.74 -21.78 -52.59
N SER A 298 46.78 -21.45 -53.48
CA SER A 298 45.40 -21.95 -53.65
C SER A 298 44.34 -21.86 -52.52
N PRO A 299 43.11 -21.39 -52.83
CA PRO A 299 42.04 -21.24 -51.85
C PRO A 299 41.23 -22.54 -51.72
N SER A 300 40.96 -22.98 -50.49
CA SER A 300 39.80 -23.82 -50.21
C SER A 300 38.93 -23.12 -49.17
N SER A 301 37.65 -23.04 -49.50
CA SER A 301 36.58 -22.42 -48.74
C SER A 301 36.46 -23.03 -47.34
N SER A 302 36.73 -22.24 -46.30
CA SER A 302 36.27 -22.55 -44.95
C SER A 302 35.44 -21.39 -44.44
N THR A 303 34.12 -21.53 -44.56
CA THR A 303 33.13 -20.81 -43.77
C THR A 303 33.56 -20.81 -42.31
N MET A 304 33.81 -19.63 -41.74
CA MET A 304 34.06 -19.45 -40.31
C MET A 304 32.83 -19.90 -39.53
N SER A 305 32.84 -21.14 -39.05
CA SER A 305 31.84 -21.66 -38.13
C SER A 305 32.06 -21.04 -36.76
N ILE A 306 31.12 -20.20 -36.31
CA ILE A 306 31.05 -19.68 -34.94
C ILE A 306 31.06 -20.89 -33.98
N PRO A 307 31.92 -20.92 -32.94
CA PRO A 307 31.95 -22.04 -32.02
C PRO A 307 30.60 -22.18 -31.30
N VAL A 308 30.02 -23.38 -31.35
CA VAL A 308 28.68 -23.77 -30.86
C VAL A 308 28.46 -23.42 -29.36
N ASN A 309 29.52 -23.14 -28.60
CA ASN A 309 29.50 -22.84 -27.17
C ASN A 309 29.02 -21.42 -26.79
N PHE A 310 28.64 -20.56 -27.75
CA PHE A 310 28.16 -19.20 -27.47
C PHE A 310 26.65 -18.99 -27.64
N ILE A 311 25.91 -20.01 -28.10
CA ILE A 311 24.47 -19.90 -28.38
C ILE A 311 23.68 -20.57 -27.25
N PRO A 312 22.86 -19.82 -26.49
CA PRO A 312 22.02 -20.40 -25.44
C PRO A 312 21.05 -21.44 -26.02
N ILE A 313 20.92 -22.60 -25.38
CA ILE A 313 20.00 -23.68 -25.81
C ILE A 313 18.56 -23.16 -25.94
N ASN A 314 18.13 -22.34 -24.98
CA ASN A 314 16.80 -21.74 -24.96
C ASN A 314 16.55 -20.79 -26.14
N LEU A 315 17.60 -20.21 -26.74
CA LEU A 315 17.45 -19.38 -27.93
C LEU A 315 16.90 -20.21 -29.09
N ARG A 316 17.40 -21.45 -29.28
CA ARG A 316 16.89 -22.32 -30.34
C ARG A 316 15.40 -22.65 -30.17
N LEU A 317 14.90 -22.71 -28.94
CA LEU A 317 13.48 -22.91 -28.68
C LEU A 317 12.67 -21.66 -29.03
N LEU A 318 13.18 -20.46 -28.73
CA LEU A 318 12.57 -19.19 -29.16
C LEU A 318 12.42 -19.12 -30.69
N LEU A 319 13.42 -19.58 -31.44
CA LEU A 319 13.39 -19.53 -32.91
C LEU A 319 12.30 -20.44 -33.54
N LYS A 320 11.63 -21.30 -32.75
CA LYS A 320 10.49 -22.12 -33.23
C LYS A 320 9.24 -21.27 -33.54
N PHE A 321 9.11 -20.09 -32.94
CA PHE A 321 7.94 -19.23 -33.09
C PHE A 321 8.07 -18.31 -34.32
N THR A 322 8.14 -18.89 -35.52
CA THR A 322 8.43 -18.16 -36.78
C THR A 322 7.36 -17.15 -37.21
N ASN A 323 6.16 -17.25 -36.62
CA ASN A 323 5.01 -16.40 -36.90
C ASN A 323 4.91 -15.16 -36.00
N LEU A 324 5.87 -14.94 -35.11
CA LEU A 324 5.93 -13.77 -34.23
C LEU A 324 5.96 -12.46 -35.02
N THR A 325 5.13 -11.52 -34.59
CA THR A 325 5.11 -10.14 -35.06
C THR A 325 5.64 -9.18 -33.99
N SER A 326 5.51 -9.55 -32.71
CA SER A 326 6.01 -8.77 -31.58
C SER A 326 6.89 -9.60 -30.66
N LEU A 327 8.07 -9.08 -30.36
CA LEU A 327 9.03 -9.70 -29.46
C LEU A 327 9.58 -8.67 -28.46
N ASN A 328 9.43 -8.96 -27.18
CA ASN A 328 10.00 -8.15 -26.10
C ASN A 328 11.12 -8.91 -25.39
N LEU A 329 12.34 -8.38 -25.48
CA LEU A 329 13.55 -8.87 -24.83
C LEU A 329 14.15 -7.83 -23.88
N SER A 330 13.35 -6.88 -23.41
CA SER A 330 13.80 -5.81 -22.52
C SER A 330 14.48 -6.36 -21.25
N SER A 331 15.51 -5.66 -20.77
CA SER A 331 16.27 -6.02 -19.57
C SER A 331 16.90 -7.43 -19.61
N THR A 332 17.14 -8.00 -20.79
CA THR A 332 17.85 -9.28 -20.93
C THR A 332 19.37 -9.07 -21.08
N ASP A 333 20.14 -10.13 -20.87
CA ASP A 333 21.59 -10.17 -21.09
C ASP A 333 21.97 -10.64 -22.51
N ILE A 334 21.04 -10.52 -23.46
CA ILE A 334 21.22 -11.00 -24.84
C ILE A 334 22.38 -10.27 -25.55
N LYS A 335 23.08 -10.99 -26.42
CA LYS A 335 24.27 -10.48 -27.14
C LYS A 335 24.02 -10.37 -28.64
N ASN A 336 24.81 -9.55 -29.32
CA ASN A 336 24.71 -9.30 -30.77
C ASN A 336 24.52 -10.55 -31.66
N PRO A 337 25.31 -11.63 -31.53
CA PRO A 337 25.12 -12.83 -32.36
C PRO A 337 23.75 -13.49 -32.19
N CYS A 338 23.15 -13.37 -31.00
CA CYS A 338 21.81 -13.90 -30.73
C CYS A 338 20.74 -13.07 -31.45
N ILE A 339 20.90 -11.75 -31.47
CA ILE A 339 20.01 -10.82 -32.18
C ILE A 339 20.04 -11.09 -33.68
N ASP A 340 21.24 -11.30 -34.25
CA ASP A 340 21.38 -11.60 -35.68
C ASP A 340 20.62 -12.90 -36.04
N MET A 341 20.76 -13.96 -35.24
CA MET A 341 20.01 -15.21 -35.46
C MET A 341 18.49 -15.05 -35.29
N ILE A 342 18.06 -14.24 -34.30
CA ILE A 342 16.63 -13.94 -34.09
C ILE A 342 16.08 -13.26 -35.33
N ILE A 343 16.73 -12.21 -35.82
CA ILE A 343 16.24 -11.43 -36.97
C ILE A 343 16.28 -12.27 -38.26
N ASP A 344 17.28 -13.14 -38.40
CA ASP A 344 17.36 -14.05 -39.55
C ASP A 344 16.21 -15.04 -39.60
N SER A 345 15.75 -15.50 -38.43
CA SER A 345 14.69 -16.50 -38.31
C SER A 345 13.29 -15.88 -38.24
N LEU A 346 13.15 -14.75 -37.56
CA LEU A 346 11.87 -14.09 -37.23
C LEU A 346 11.67 -12.83 -38.08
N GLN A 347 11.53 -13.01 -39.40
CA GLN A 347 11.44 -11.90 -40.35
C GLN A 347 10.06 -11.23 -40.41
N ASN A 348 9.09 -11.66 -39.58
CA ASN A 348 7.74 -11.10 -39.53
C ASN A 348 7.55 -10.07 -38.41
N LEU A 349 8.62 -9.77 -37.66
CA LEU A 349 8.59 -8.79 -36.60
C LEU A 349 8.26 -7.39 -37.15
N ASP A 350 7.17 -6.81 -36.63
CA ASP A 350 6.83 -5.40 -36.78
C ASP A 350 7.05 -4.62 -35.47
N THR A 351 7.18 -5.31 -34.35
CA THR A 351 7.38 -4.75 -33.01
C THR A 351 8.57 -5.43 -32.33
N PHE A 352 9.56 -4.63 -31.91
CA PHE A 352 10.75 -5.17 -31.26
C PHE A 352 11.20 -4.29 -30.08
N ASP A 353 11.18 -4.87 -28.87
CA ASP A 353 11.66 -4.22 -27.66
C ASP A 353 13.01 -4.80 -27.23
N LEU A 354 14.05 -3.95 -27.25
CA LEU A 354 15.39 -4.24 -26.78
C LEU A 354 15.81 -3.31 -25.63
N SER A 355 14.87 -2.59 -25.02
CA SER A 355 15.18 -1.62 -23.97
C SER A 355 16.00 -2.25 -22.83
N LEU A 356 16.92 -1.47 -22.26
CA LEU A 356 17.85 -1.88 -21.20
C LEU A 356 18.84 -3.02 -21.57
N CYS A 357 18.91 -3.45 -22.83
CA CYS A 357 19.88 -4.46 -23.29
C CYS A 357 21.27 -3.85 -23.56
N ARG A 358 21.98 -3.45 -22.49
CA ARG A 358 23.26 -2.71 -22.55
C ARG A 358 24.43 -3.48 -23.19
N SER A 359 24.31 -4.81 -23.33
CA SER A 359 25.27 -5.70 -23.97
C SER A 359 25.26 -5.61 -25.50
N ILE A 360 24.17 -5.13 -26.10
CA ILE A 360 24.05 -4.96 -27.55
C ILE A 360 24.75 -3.67 -27.94
N LYS A 361 25.66 -3.74 -28.93
CA LYS A 361 26.41 -2.58 -29.46
C LYS A 361 26.19 -2.34 -30.95
N LEU A 362 26.01 -3.41 -31.73
CA LEU A 362 25.76 -3.38 -33.17
C LEU A 362 24.26 -3.55 -33.47
N PHE A 363 23.74 -2.90 -34.51
CA PHE A 363 22.31 -2.98 -34.86
C PHE A 363 22.04 -3.25 -36.35
N ASN A 364 23.09 -3.59 -37.12
CA ASN A 364 23.04 -3.74 -38.58
C ASN A 364 21.95 -4.71 -39.05
N SER A 365 21.69 -5.77 -38.28
CA SER A 365 20.68 -6.77 -38.60
C SER A 365 19.26 -6.19 -38.66
N LEU A 366 18.95 -5.08 -37.97
CA LEU A 366 17.64 -4.40 -38.06
C LEU A 366 17.29 -3.98 -39.49
N LEU A 367 18.27 -3.75 -40.37
CA LEU A 367 18.02 -3.43 -41.78
C LEU A 367 17.24 -4.53 -42.51
N LYS A 368 17.36 -5.80 -42.07
CA LYS A 368 16.58 -6.93 -42.61
C LYS A 368 15.09 -6.80 -42.32
N LEU A 369 14.71 -6.02 -41.31
CA LEU A 369 13.31 -5.73 -40.94
C LEU A 369 12.81 -4.38 -41.47
N SER A 370 13.60 -3.66 -42.27
CA SER A 370 13.32 -2.27 -42.70
C SER A 370 11.97 -2.05 -43.40
N SER A 371 11.42 -3.07 -44.06
CA SER A 371 10.14 -3.01 -44.76
C SER A 371 8.92 -3.34 -43.89
N LYS A 372 9.12 -3.84 -42.66
CA LYS A 372 8.05 -4.33 -41.78
C LYS A 372 8.03 -3.68 -40.40
N LEU A 373 9.20 -3.31 -39.86
CA LEU A 373 9.33 -2.78 -38.50
C LEU A 373 8.59 -1.45 -38.36
N LYS A 374 7.61 -1.42 -37.45
CA LYS A 374 6.77 -0.27 -37.11
C LYS A 374 7.05 0.27 -35.72
N TRP A 375 7.46 -0.59 -34.79
CA TRP A 375 7.67 -0.22 -33.38
C TRP A 375 9.02 -0.74 -32.91
N LEU A 376 9.89 0.18 -32.48
CA LEU A 376 11.23 -0.14 -32.00
C LEU A 376 11.54 0.61 -30.71
N ASN A 377 11.84 -0.13 -29.65
CA ASN A 377 12.24 0.43 -28.36
C ASN A 377 13.69 0.06 -28.03
N LEU A 378 14.52 1.08 -27.93
CA LEU A 378 15.95 1.03 -27.62
C LEU A 378 16.29 1.88 -26.39
N TYR A 379 15.30 2.15 -25.52
CA TYR A 379 15.50 2.91 -24.28
C TYR A 379 16.68 2.35 -23.48
N ASN A 380 17.64 3.21 -23.13
CA ASN A 380 18.83 2.89 -22.34
C ASN A 380 19.73 1.77 -22.92
N CYS A 381 19.69 1.60 -24.25
CA CYS A 381 20.68 0.82 -25.00
C CYS A 381 21.98 1.62 -25.19
N CYS A 382 23.08 0.91 -25.48
CA CYS A 382 24.36 1.55 -25.79
C CYS A 382 24.64 1.53 -27.29
N PHE A 383 25.03 2.66 -27.87
CA PHE A 383 25.37 2.77 -29.28
C PHE A 383 26.87 3.00 -29.44
N HIS A 384 27.54 2.20 -30.27
CA HIS A 384 28.94 2.43 -30.62
C HIS A 384 29.01 3.29 -31.89
N MET A 385 29.18 4.61 -31.74
CA MET A 385 29.01 5.57 -32.84
C MET A 385 30.09 5.48 -33.94
N GLN A 386 31.28 4.94 -33.64
CA GLN A 386 32.37 4.79 -34.61
C GLN A 386 32.16 3.64 -35.63
N GLN A 387 30.98 3.00 -35.64
CA GLN A 387 30.67 1.90 -36.54
C GLN A 387 30.13 2.41 -37.87
N ASN A 388 30.44 1.67 -38.95
CA ASN A 388 29.85 1.87 -40.27
C ASN A 388 29.02 0.63 -40.66
N PRO A 389 27.68 0.75 -40.79
CA PRO A 389 26.86 1.96 -40.58
C PRO A 389 26.65 2.30 -39.10
N SER A 390 26.49 3.59 -38.79
CA SER A 390 26.10 4.03 -37.43
C SER A 390 24.61 3.80 -37.17
N ILE A 391 24.15 3.91 -35.91
CA ILE A 391 22.73 3.72 -35.57
C ILE A 391 21.81 4.67 -36.36
N TYR A 392 22.20 5.93 -36.55
CA TYR A 392 21.40 6.90 -37.31
C TYR A 392 21.30 6.54 -38.79
N HIS A 393 22.36 5.98 -39.39
CA HIS A 393 22.30 5.45 -40.76
C HIS A 393 21.33 4.28 -40.87
N ILE A 394 21.28 3.42 -39.85
CA ILE A 394 20.33 2.30 -39.80
C ILE A 394 18.90 2.83 -39.67
N LEU A 395 18.66 3.72 -38.70
CA LEU A 395 17.34 4.33 -38.45
C LEU A 395 16.81 5.06 -39.70
N TYR A 396 17.67 5.73 -40.47
CA TYR A 396 17.30 6.40 -41.71
C TYR A 396 16.67 5.43 -42.73
N GLN A 397 17.08 4.15 -42.75
CA GLN A 397 16.54 3.15 -43.66
C GLN A 397 15.20 2.55 -43.18
N LEU A 398 14.83 2.73 -41.91
CA LEU A 398 13.60 2.18 -41.32
C LEU A 398 12.37 3.06 -41.62
N LYS A 399 12.00 3.18 -42.89
CA LYS A 399 10.98 4.13 -43.37
C LYS A 399 9.54 3.85 -42.91
N TYR A 400 9.27 2.64 -42.41
CA TYR A 400 7.95 2.21 -41.94
C TYR A 400 7.72 2.42 -40.45
N LEU A 401 8.73 2.93 -39.74
CA LEU A 401 8.67 3.10 -38.30
C LEU A 401 7.64 4.16 -37.89
N GLU A 402 6.73 3.78 -37.00
CA GLU A 402 5.70 4.63 -36.41
C GLU A 402 6.02 4.97 -34.94
N TYR A 403 6.81 4.13 -34.26
CA TYR A 403 7.26 4.32 -32.89
C TYR A 403 8.76 4.08 -32.77
N LEU A 404 9.47 5.05 -32.20
CA LEU A 404 10.88 4.94 -31.86
C LEU A 404 11.13 5.49 -30.46
N ASP A 405 11.80 4.70 -29.64
CA ASP A 405 12.35 5.16 -28.37
C ASP A 405 13.86 4.92 -28.36
N ILE A 406 14.63 6.00 -28.25
CA ILE A 406 16.10 6.00 -28.08
C ILE A 406 16.48 6.86 -26.87
N SER A 407 15.56 6.99 -25.92
CA SER A 407 15.77 7.77 -24.70
C SER A 407 16.78 7.10 -23.76
N ASN A 408 17.38 7.89 -22.86
CA ASN A 408 18.41 7.43 -21.95
C ASN A 408 18.27 8.12 -20.59
N ASP A 409 18.25 7.35 -19.50
CA ASP A 409 18.04 7.87 -18.14
C ASP A 409 19.30 7.80 -17.25
N ASN A 410 20.50 7.84 -17.84
CA ASN A 410 21.82 7.80 -17.16
C ASN A 410 22.07 9.01 -16.21
N THR A 411 21.20 9.26 -15.25
CA THR A 411 21.30 10.32 -14.26
C THR A 411 22.19 9.97 -13.06
N PHE A 412 22.65 8.71 -12.94
CA PHE A 412 23.38 8.21 -11.77
C PHE A 412 24.84 7.77 -11.99
N ASN A 413 25.31 7.68 -13.24
CA ASN A 413 26.67 7.22 -13.54
C ASN A 413 27.71 8.34 -13.71
N ASP A 414 27.30 9.61 -13.68
CA ASP A 414 28.24 10.74 -13.85
C ASP A 414 29.14 10.96 -12.62
N ASN A 415 28.84 10.37 -11.45
CA ASN A 415 29.58 10.68 -10.21
C ASN A 415 30.71 9.70 -9.83
N ASN A 416 30.88 8.54 -10.50
CA ASN A 416 31.84 7.53 -10.01
C ASN A 416 32.75 6.85 -11.05
N ASN A 417 32.80 7.29 -12.30
CA ASN A 417 33.81 6.80 -13.25
C ASN A 417 34.25 7.89 -14.23
N ASN A 418 35.27 8.67 -13.84
CA ASN A 418 36.04 9.50 -14.77
C ASN A 418 36.85 8.69 -15.80
N ASN A 419 36.66 7.36 -15.92
CA ASN A 419 37.44 6.48 -16.80
C ASN A 419 36.59 5.39 -17.52
N THR A 420 35.40 5.73 -18.00
CA THR A 420 34.84 5.06 -19.19
C THR A 420 34.38 6.10 -20.19
N SER A 421 35.35 6.63 -20.91
CA SER A 421 35.20 7.34 -22.18
C SER A 421 34.32 6.55 -23.17
N THR A 422 33.08 6.99 -23.40
CA THR A 422 32.33 6.66 -24.64
C THR A 422 31.45 7.81 -25.16
N ILE A 423 31.77 9.07 -24.85
CA ILE A 423 31.08 10.23 -25.45
C ILE A 423 32.10 11.30 -25.80
N ILE A 424 33.00 10.99 -26.73
CA ILE A 424 33.70 11.99 -27.53
C ILE A 424 33.25 11.69 -28.96
N ASP A 425 32.64 12.69 -29.62
CA ASP A 425 32.02 12.72 -30.96
C ASP A 425 30.55 12.27 -31.15
N SER A 426 29.61 12.66 -30.26
CA SER A 426 28.16 12.46 -30.48
C SER A 426 27.35 13.73 -30.79
N GLU A 427 27.93 14.92 -30.72
CA GLU A 427 27.17 16.18 -30.76
C GLU A 427 26.54 16.47 -32.13
N ASN A 428 27.17 16.00 -33.22
CA ASN A 428 26.72 16.31 -34.58
C ASN A 428 25.74 15.28 -35.19
N ASP A 429 25.80 14.01 -34.83
CA ASP A 429 25.15 12.97 -35.64
C ASP A 429 23.64 12.86 -35.43
N ILE A 430 23.13 13.03 -34.20
CA ILE A 430 21.69 13.15 -34.00
C ILE A 430 21.14 14.42 -34.65
N ASN A 431 21.85 15.54 -34.50
CA ASN A 431 21.42 16.80 -35.09
C ASN A 431 21.39 16.74 -36.62
N LYS A 432 22.37 16.07 -37.25
CA LYS A 432 22.33 15.75 -38.69
C LYS A 432 21.13 14.88 -39.02
N PHE A 433 20.92 13.79 -38.29
CA PHE A 433 19.78 12.88 -38.50
C PHE A 433 18.43 13.61 -38.45
N LEU A 434 18.24 14.51 -37.47
CA LEU A 434 17.01 15.31 -37.33
C LEU A 434 16.82 16.34 -38.46
N ARG A 435 17.90 16.76 -39.14
CA ARG A 435 17.85 17.70 -40.28
C ARG A 435 17.58 17.01 -41.61
N GLU A 436 17.61 15.69 -41.68
CA GLU A 436 17.33 14.94 -42.90
C GLU A 436 15.84 15.04 -43.27
N ASP A 437 15.53 15.46 -44.49
CA ASP A 437 14.15 15.74 -44.95
C ASP A 437 13.21 14.53 -44.94
N ASN A 438 13.77 13.33 -45.12
CA ASN A 438 13.03 12.07 -45.24
C ASN A 438 13.36 11.07 -44.12
N CYS A 439 13.92 11.53 -42.99
CA CYS A 439 14.09 10.65 -41.85
C CYS A 439 12.72 10.24 -41.29
N LEU A 440 12.53 8.94 -41.00
CA LEU A 440 11.36 8.38 -40.30
C LEU A 440 9.98 8.97 -40.72
N PRO A 441 9.59 8.94 -42.00
CA PRO A 441 8.47 9.72 -42.53
C PRO A 441 7.08 9.33 -41.97
N ARG A 442 6.96 8.18 -41.31
CA ARG A 442 5.70 7.66 -40.74
C ARG A 442 5.63 7.77 -39.21
N LEU A 443 6.62 8.41 -38.59
CA LEU A 443 6.75 8.44 -37.14
C LEU A 443 5.59 9.17 -36.49
N LYS A 444 4.98 8.52 -35.50
CA LYS A 444 3.90 9.04 -34.65
C LYS A 444 4.37 9.23 -33.22
N HIS A 445 5.31 8.41 -32.75
CA HIS A 445 5.88 8.50 -31.41
C HIS A 445 7.40 8.52 -31.50
N PHE A 446 8.00 9.54 -30.88
CA PHE A 446 9.45 9.63 -30.79
C PHE A 446 9.87 10.02 -29.38
N ASP A 447 10.63 9.17 -28.71
CA ASP A 447 11.24 9.51 -27.42
C ASP A 447 12.75 9.62 -27.54
N ILE A 448 13.25 10.83 -27.31
CA ILE A 448 14.68 11.19 -27.30
C ILE A 448 15.08 11.82 -25.96
N SER A 449 14.30 11.54 -24.91
CA SER A 449 14.55 12.06 -23.56
C SER A 449 15.93 11.66 -23.05
N GLY A 450 16.58 12.56 -22.30
CA GLY A 450 17.92 12.40 -21.74
C GLY A 450 19.06 12.68 -22.72
N GLN A 451 18.76 13.01 -23.96
CA GLN A 451 19.77 13.40 -24.95
C GLN A 451 20.11 14.89 -24.81
N LYS A 452 21.22 15.16 -24.13
CA LYS A 452 21.69 16.51 -23.78
C LYS A 452 22.15 17.36 -24.97
N THR A 453 22.30 16.80 -26.17
CA THR A 453 22.96 17.45 -27.32
C THR A 453 22.00 17.91 -28.42
N ILE A 454 20.69 17.80 -28.23
CA ILE A 454 19.71 18.13 -29.28
C ILE A 454 19.55 19.64 -29.41
N SER A 455 19.87 20.17 -30.58
CA SER A 455 19.71 21.59 -30.88
C SER A 455 18.30 21.97 -31.31
N SER A 456 17.84 23.12 -30.84
CA SER A 456 16.55 23.76 -31.13
C SER A 456 16.33 23.93 -32.63
N ILE A 457 17.36 24.31 -33.39
CA ILE A 457 17.32 24.43 -34.85
C ILE A 457 17.02 23.07 -35.51
N SER A 458 17.71 22.00 -35.06
CA SER A 458 17.52 20.67 -35.65
C SER A 458 16.15 20.09 -35.29
N LEU A 459 15.71 20.30 -34.06
CA LEU A 459 14.39 19.89 -33.61
C LEU A 459 13.28 20.65 -34.36
N TYR A 460 13.45 21.96 -34.56
CA TYR A 460 12.52 22.77 -35.34
C TYR A 460 12.39 22.24 -36.78
N HIS A 461 13.51 21.96 -37.45
CA HIS A 461 13.50 21.36 -38.78
C HIS A 461 12.76 20.02 -38.80
N PHE A 462 13.03 19.14 -37.84
CA PHE A 462 12.37 17.85 -37.71
C PHE A 462 10.85 18.01 -37.56
N LEU A 463 10.40 18.89 -36.66
CA LEU A 463 8.98 19.12 -36.38
C LEU A 463 8.21 19.67 -37.58
N LEU A 464 8.82 20.55 -38.39
CA LEU A 464 8.21 21.06 -39.62
C LEU A 464 7.86 19.94 -40.61
N LYS A 465 8.71 18.90 -40.68
CA LYS A 465 8.55 17.76 -41.58
C LYS A 465 7.64 16.66 -40.98
N HIS A 466 7.49 16.62 -39.66
CA HIS A 466 6.73 15.58 -38.94
C HIS A 466 5.39 16.09 -38.36
N LYS A 467 4.49 16.55 -39.24
CA LYS A 467 3.18 17.10 -38.85
C LYS A 467 2.25 16.10 -38.16
N ASN A 468 2.38 14.81 -38.48
CA ASN A 468 1.56 13.72 -37.92
C ASN A 468 2.11 13.14 -36.60
N LEU A 469 3.23 13.69 -36.08
CA LEU A 469 3.81 13.24 -34.82
C LEU A 469 2.84 13.53 -33.67
N GLN A 470 2.45 12.48 -32.94
CA GLN A 470 1.48 12.50 -31.85
C GLN A 470 2.17 12.66 -30.49
N PHE A 471 3.36 12.10 -30.32
CA PHE A 471 4.16 12.22 -29.10
C PHE A 471 5.62 12.53 -29.40
N LEU A 472 6.19 13.44 -28.62
CA LEU A 472 7.61 13.75 -28.62
C LEU A 472 8.15 13.85 -27.18
N GLY A 473 9.04 12.93 -26.81
CA GLY A 473 9.70 12.90 -25.52
C GLY A 473 10.97 13.74 -25.50
N LEU A 474 11.00 14.81 -24.71
CA LEU A 474 12.13 15.75 -24.57
C LEU A 474 12.50 15.98 -23.09
N PHE A 475 12.17 15.05 -22.21
CA PHE A 475 12.52 15.20 -20.81
C PHE A 475 14.05 15.04 -20.63
N LEU A 476 14.69 15.82 -19.75
CA LEU A 476 16.14 15.81 -19.55
C LEU A 476 16.99 16.11 -20.80
N THR A 477 16.50 16.98 -21.69
CA THR A 477 17.29 17.59 -22.78
C THR A 477 17.78 18.98 -22.37
N ASN A 478 18.98 19.40 -22.78
CA ASN A 478 19.60 20.64 -22.28
C ASN A 478 19.07 21.94 -22.92
N GLU A 479 18.45 21.89 -24.10
CA GLU A 479 18.03 23.10 -24.82
C GLU A 479 16.59 23.52 -24.51
N LYS A 480 16.29 24.81 -24.70
CA LYS A 480 14.95 25.37 -24.55
C LYS A 480 14.21 25.31 -25.88
N TYR A 481 13.05 24.68 -25.89
CA TYR A 481 12.21 24.52 -27.08
C TYR A 481 10.90 25.34 -27.00
N SER A 482 10.87 26.36 -26.14
CA SER A 482 9.63 27.04 -25.77
C SER A 482 8.87 27.66 -26.95
N SER A 483 9.56 28.16 -27.98
CA SER A 483 8.89 28.72 -29.16
C SER A 483 8.07 27.67 -29.91
N CYS A 484 8.69 26.57 -30.33
CA CYS A 484 8.01 25.55 -31.12
C CYS A 484 7.03 24.67 -30.32
N LEU A 485 7.13 24.66 -28.99
CA LEU A 485 6.25 23.87 -28.12
C LEU A 485 5.07 24.67 -27.55
N PHE A 486 5.27 25.94 -27.19
CA PHE A 486 4.29 26.72 -26.43
C PHE A 486 3.69 27.90 -27.20
N ASP A 487 4.36 28.42 -28.23
CA ASP A 487 3.83 29.53 -29.03
C ASP A 487 2.83 29.03 -30.08
N LYS A 488 1.56 29.37 -29.91
CA LYS A 488 0.48 29.00 -30.84
C LYS A 488 0.67 29.57 -32.25
N ASN A 489 1.50 30.61 -32.41
CA ASN A 489 1.79 31.23 -33.70
C ASN A 489 2.96 30.57 -34.43
N ASP A 490 3.70 29.68 -33.76
CA ASP A 490 4.82 28.95 -34.37
C ASP A 490 4.31 27.86 -35.33
N LEU A 491 4.97 27.72 -36.49
CA LEU A 491 4.61 26.74 -37.52
C LEU A 491 4.72 25.28 -37.05
N CYS A 492 5.54 25.02 -36.04
CA CYS A 492 5.73 23.68 -35.46
C CYS A 492 4.69 23.34 -34.39
N TYR A 493 3.94 24.33 -33.89
CA TYR A 493 2.99 24.15 -32.81
C TYR A 493 1.87 23.19 -33.22
N SER A 494 1.51 22.30 -32.30
CA SER A 494 0.37 21.39 -32.47
C SER A 494 -0.34 21.22 -31.14
N LYS A 495 -1.63 21.54 -31.12
CA LYS A 495 -2.50 21.35 -29.94
C LYS A 495 -2.81 19.87 -29.65
N TYR A 496 -2.52 18.96 -30.58
CA TYR A 496 -2.80 17.54 -30.47
C TYR A 496 -1.55 16.70 -30.22
N ARG A 497 -0.37 17.33 -30.21
CA ARG A 497 0.89 16.64 -29.94
C ARG A 497 1.15 16.69 -28.43
N HIS A 498 1.41 15.52 -27.86
CA HIS A 498 1.81 15.36 -26.47
C HIS A 498 3.32 15.50 -26.35
N TYR A 499 3.78 16.13 -25.27
CA TYR A 499 5.20 16.34 -25.02
C TYR A 499 5.56 16.00 -23.59
N THR A 500 6.76 15.48 -23.41
CA THR A 500 7.47 15.60 -22.13
C THR A 500 8.54 16.68 -22.29
N TYR A 501 8.71 17.53 -21.30
CA TYR A 501 9.57 18.70 -21.40
C TYR A 501 10.34 18.90 -20.10
N ASP A 502 11.63 19.22 -20.21
CA ASP A 502 12.44 19.47 -19.04
C ASP A 502 12.30 20.90 -18.51
N LEU A 503 12.23 21.02 -17.19
CA LEU A 503 11.92 22.25 -16.48
C LEU A 503 13.13 22.78 -15.69
N HIS A 504 14.33 22.70 -16.28
CA HIS A 504 15.58 23.10 -15.63
C HIS A 504 15.54 24.52 -15.01
N HIS A 505 14.80 25.45 -15.62
CA HIS A 505 14.72 26.84 -15.15
C HIS A 505 13.86 27.06 -13.89
N ILE A 506 13.04 26.09 -13.50
CA ILE A 506 12.16 26.21 -12.32
C ILE A 506 12.97 26.44 -11.03
N GLN A 507 14.24 26.04 -11.00
CA GLN A 507 15.10 26.22 -9.83
C GLN A 507 15.59 27.67 -9.62
N THR A 508 15.63 28.48 -10.67
CA THR A 508 16.27 29.81 -10.65
C THR A 508 15.28 30.96 -10.76
N VAL A 509 13.98 30.67 -10.92
CA VAL A 509 12.95 31.67 -11.21
C VAL A 509 11.89 31.65 -10.11
N THR A 510 11.42 32.83 -9.72
CA THR A 510 10.23 32.97 -8.87
C THR A 510 9.01 32.51 -9.66
N LEU A 511 8.46 31.37 -9.27
CA LEU A 511 7.28 30.79 -9.91
C LEU A 511 6.04 31.64 -9.66
N THR A 512 5.11 31.60 -10.62
CA THR A 512 3.80 32.24 -10.58
C THR A 512 2.69 31.22 -10.78
N GLU A 513 1.43 31.59 -10.52
CA GLU A 513 0.28 30.70 -10.73
C GLU A 513 0.07 30.33 -12.22
N ASN A 514 0.56 31.16 -13.14
CA ASN A 514 0.55 30.85 -14.56
C ASN A 514 1.52 29.70 -14.90
N ASP A 515 2.64 29.58 -14.18
CA ASP A 515 3.63 28.53 -14.41
C ASP A 515 3.07 27.14 -14.09
N ILE A 516 2.33 26.98 -12.98
CA ILE A 516 1.70 25.69 -12.68
C ILE A 516 0.66 25.33 -13.76
N THR A 517 -0.16 26.28 -14.19
CA THR A 517 -1.17 26.04 -15.23
C THR A 517 -0.52 25.64 -16.56
N LEU A 518 0.66 26.20 -16.87
CA LEU A 518 1.41 25.87 -18.07
C LEU A 518 2.10 24.51 -17.98
N TYR A 519 2.81 24.21 -16.88
CA TYR A 519 3.71 23.06 -16.79
C TYR A 519 3.05 21.78 -16.26
N GLU A 520 1.97 21.88 -15.48
CA GLU A 520 1.27 20.73 -14.89
C GLU A 520 0.90 19.64 -15.93
N PRO A 521 0.31 19.95 -17.11
CA PRO A 521 -0.03 18.93 -18.10
C PRO A 521 1.19 18.15 -18.62
N TYR A 522 2.34 18.81 -18.77
CA TYR A 522 3.57 18.17 -19.26
C TYR A 522 4.22 17.27 -18.21
N LEU A 523 4.12 17.62 -16.93
CA LEU A 523 4.57 16.77 -15.83
C LEU A 523 3.66 15.56 -15.64
N ILE A 524 2.35 15.72 -15.82
CA ILE A 524 1.39 14.62 -15.82
C ILE A 524 1.66 13.67 -16.99
N GLU A 525 1.88 14.19 -18.19
CA GLU A 525 2.28 13.37 -19.35
C GLU A 525 3.60 12.65 -19.08
N ALA A 526 4.62 13.35 -18.54
CA ALA A 526 5.91 12.73 -18.21
C ALA A 526 5.76 11.63 -17.16
N LEU A 527 5.01 11.85 -16.09
CA LEU A 527 4.79 10.84 -15.04
C LEU A 527 3.99 9.66 -15.59
N THR A 528 3.01 9.90 -16.47
CA THR A 528 2.22 8.85 -17.13
C THR A 528 3.09 7.95 -18.01
N ARG A 529 4.00 8.54 -18.79
CA ARG A 529 4.88 7.81 -19.72
C ARG A 529 6.06 7.13 -19.03
N TYR A 530 6.63 7.79 -18.04
CA TYR A 530 7.90 7.37 -17.43
C TYR A 530 7.75 6.74 -16.06
N ARG A 531 6.53 6.41 -15.61
CA ARG A 531 6.24 5.81 -14.28
C ARG A 531 7.13 4.62 -13.90
N ASP A 532 7.62 3.85 -14.86
CA ASP A 532 8.47 2.66 -14.63
C ASP A 532 9.98 2.97 -14.69
N ARG A 533 10.37 4.20 -15.06
CA ARG A 533 11.75 4.66 -15.27
C ARG A 533 12.22 5.50 -14.08
N SER A 534 12.79 4.85 -13.06
CA SER A 534 13.12 5.50 -11.79
C SER A 534 14.00 6.75 -11.93
N GLY A 535 14.92 6.78 -12.90
CA GLY A 535 15.79 7.94 -13.16
C GLY A 535 15.02 9.19 -13.59
N PHE A 536 13.99 9.02 -14.43
CA PHE A 536 13.10 10.13 -14.82
C PHE A 536 12.10 10.46 -13.73
N VAL A 537 11.46 9.45 -13.13
CA VAL A 537 10.44 9.61 -12.08
C VAL A 537 10.92 10.52 -10.95
N GLN A 538 12.13 10.28 -10.44
CA GLN A 538 12.66 11.08 -9.35
C GLN A 538 12.73 12.58 -9.72
N LYS A 539 13.15 12.90 -10.96
CA LYS A 539 13.24 14.28 -11.43
C LYS A 539 11.87 14.90 -11.71
N ILE A 540 10.93 14.12 -12.24
CA ILE A 540 9.55 14.57 -12.47
C ILE A 540 8.89 14.93 -11.13
N LEU A 541 9.01 14.05 -10.13
CA LEU A 541 8.51 14.29 -8.77
C LEU A 541 9.19 15.50 -8.13
N PHE A 542 10.48 15.72 -8.37
CA PHE A 542 11.16 16.93 -7.94
C PHE A 542 10.49 18.19 -8.52
N TYR A 543 10.16 18.25 -9.80
CA TYR A 543 9.46 19.41 -10.38
C TYR A 543 8.03 19.56 -9.85
N ILE A 544 7.30 18.46 -9.69
CA ILE A 544 5.97 18.45 -9.07
C ILE A 544 6.04 19.03 -7.66
N PHE A 545 7.03 18.63 -6.86
CA PHE A 545 7.23 19.16 -5.52
C PHE A 545 7.42 20.69 -5.52
N PHE A 546 8.25 21.23 -6.42
CA PHE A 546 8.47 22.67 -6.52
C PHE A 546 7.21 23.46 -6.87
N LEU A 547 6.40 22.97 -7.82
CA LEU A 547 5.15 23.62 -8.20
C LEU A 547 4.09 23.55 -7.09
N THR A 548 3.90 22.36 -6.51
CA THR A 548 2.85 22.10 -5.52
C THR A 548 3.16 22.67 -4.13
N ARG A 549 4.41 23.06 -3.87
CA ARG A 549 4.80 23.73 -2.62
C ARG A 549 4.07 25.07 -2.45
N SER A 550 3.87 25.80 -3.55
CA SER A 550 3.33 27.17 -3.52
C SER A 550 1.97 27.31 -4.20
N PHE A 551 1.61 26.42 -5.13
CA PHE A 551 0.39 26.54 -5.93
C PHE A 551 -0.51 25.32 -5.86
N HIS A 552 -1.80 25.53 -6.11
CA HIS A 552 -2.80 24.48 -6.16
C HIS A 552 -2.85 23.80 -7.53
N SER A 553 -2.83 22.47 -7.54
CA SER A 553 -2.97 21.65 -8.75
C SER A 553 -4.42 21.64 -9.22
N LYS A 554 -4.67 21.84 -10.53
CA LYS A 554 -6.02 21.73 -11.11
C LYS A 554 -6.44 20.27 -11.31
N GLN A 555 -5.48 19.35 -11.36
CA GLN A 555 -5.69 17.92 -11.55
C GLN A 555 -5.23 17.11 -10.32
N GLN A 556 -5.49 17.63 -9.12
CA GLN A 556 -4.97 17.09 -7.86
C GLN A 556 -5.21 15.59 -7.67
N ASN A 557 -6.44 15.12 -7.89
CA ASN A 557 -6.78 13.69 -7.74
C ASN A 557 -6.01 12.80 -8.72
N LEU A 558 -5.86 13.22 -9.98
CA LEU A 558 -5.08 12.48 -10.98
C LEU A 558 -3.59 12.44 -10.61
N LEU A 559 -3.06 13.55 -10.13
CA LEU A 559 -1.66 13.63 -9.70
C LEU A 559 -1.40 12.73 -8.48
N ILE A 560 -2.31 12.71 -7.50
CA ILE A 560 -2.26 11.78 -6.36
C ILE A 560 -2.29 10.33 -6.86
N GLU A 561 -3.21 9.99 -7.77
CA GLU A 561 -3.31 8.64 -8.35
C GLU A 561 -2.01 8.18 -9.02
N LEU A 562 -1.42 9.04 -9.86
CA LEU A 562 -0.16 8.75 -10.53
C LEU A 562 1.01 8.61 -9.54
N ILE A 563 1.09 9.47 -8.52
CA ILE A 563 2.14 9.40 -7.49
C ILE A 563 2.00 8.13 -6.66
N LEU A 564 0.78 7.76 -6.24
CA LEU A 564 0.53 6.52 -5.49
C LEU A 564 0.92 5.28 -6.31
N HIS A 565 0.62 5.28 -7.61
CA HIS A 565 1.07 4.22 -8.50
C HIS A 565 2.61 4.15 -8.55
N VAL A 566 3.28 5.28 -8.72
CA VAL A 566 4.75 5.36 -8.69
C VAL A 566 5.33 4.87 -7.36
N MET A 567 4.72 5.23 -6.23
CA MET A 567 5.12 4.74 -4.91
C MET A 567 5.03 3.23 -4.81
N SER A 568 3.98 2.61 -5.39
CA SER A 568 3.81 1.16 -5.41
C SER A 568 4.84 0.47 -6.32
N THR A 569 5.10 1.01 -7.51
CA THR A 569 6.05 0.46 -8.48
C THR A 569 7.48 0.51 -7.98
N HIS A 570 7.85 1.58 -7.26
CA HIS A 570 9.22 1.84 -6.78
C HIS A 570 9.32 1.76 -5.24
N SER A 571 8.60 0.82 -4.62
CA SER A 571 8.48 0.69 -3.17
C SER A 571 9.81 0.64 -2.41
N ASN A 572 10.86 0.06 -3.01
CA ASN A 572 12.17 -0.10 -2.38
C ASN A 572 13.19 1.00 -2.76
N LEU A 573 12.83 1.96 -3.61
CA LEU A 573 13.75 3.02 -4.05
C LEU A 573 13.58 4.28 -3.20
N GLN A 574 14.44 4.43 -2.19
CA GLN A 574 14.46 5.57 -1.27
C GLN A 574 14.35 6.95 -1.98
N PRO A 575 15.09 7.25 -3.07
CA PRO A 575 15.02 8.58 -3.69
C PRO A 575 13.66 8.89 -4.31
N VAL A 576 12.97 7.87 -4.85
CA VAL A 576 11.62 8.00 -5.39
C VAL A 576 10.63 8.23 -4.24
N GLN A 577 10.70 7.40 -3.19
CA GLN A 577 9.80 7.53 -2.04
C GLN A 577 9.95 8.88 -1.33
N MET A 578 11.18 9.42 -1.25
CA MET A 578 11.43 10.74 -0.67
C MET A 578 10.69 11.84 -1.44
N ALA A 579 10.83 11.84 -2.76
CA ALA A 579 10.16 12.83 -3.61
C ALA A 579 8.64 12.63 -3.63
N SER A 580 8.16 11.38 -3.71
CA SER A 580 6.74 11.04 -3.70
C SER A 580 6.05 11.47 -2.40
N THR A 581 6.61 11.14 -1.23
CA THR A 581 6.02 11.51 0.06
C THR A 581 5.97 13.03 0.25
N ALA A 582 6.99 13.77 -0.21
CA ALA A 582 6.98 15.23 -0.18
C ALA A 582 5.90 15.83 -1.09
N CYS A 583 5.67 15.24 -2.28
CA CYS A 583 4.59 15.65 -3.17
C CYS A 583 3.21 15.36 -2.57
N ILE A 584 3.01 14.17 -2.00
CA ILE A 584 1.75 13.80 -1.35
C ILE A 584 1.46 14.78 -0.20
N TYR A 585 2.44 15.04 0.68
CA TYR A 585 2.29 16.02 1.74
C TYR A 585 1.81 17.38 1.20
N ASN A 586 2.46 17.93 0.18
CA ASN A 586 2.07 19.21 -0.42
C ASN A 586 0.63 19.19 -0.97
N LEU A 587 0.23 18.08 -1.58
CA LEU A 587 -1.09 17.87 -2.17
C LEU A 587 -2.16 17.54 -1.11
N THR A 588 -1.80 17.31 0.15
CA THR A 588 -2.72 16.98 1.24
C THR A 588 -2.61 17.96 2.42
N ARG A 589 -2.17 19.20 2.20
CA ARG A 589 -2.21 20.26 3.22
C ARG A 589 -3.61 20.84 3.33
N THR A 590 -4.03 21.19 4.55
CA THR A 590 -5.25 21.97 4.80
C THR A 590 -5.13 23.37 4.16
N PRO A 591 -6.18 23.91 3.50
CA PRO A 591 -7.54 23.37 3.36
C PRO A 591 -7.74 22.44 2.13
N ILE A 592 -6.70 22.16 1.35
CA ILE A 592 -6.77 21.37 0.10
C ILE A 592 -7.25 19.93 0.35
N THR A 593 -6.92 19.37 1.52
CA THR A 593 -7.36 18.03 1.91
C THR A 593 -8.87 17.86 1.87
N GLU A 594 -9.66 18.92 2.09
CA GLU A 594 -11.13 18.91 2.05
C GLU A 594 -11.71 18.65 0.65
N GLN A 595 -10.91 18.81 -0.40
CA GLN A 595 -11.34 18.60 -1.79
C GLN A 595 -10.99 17.20 -2.32
N ILE A 596 -10.22 16.42 -1.56
CA ILE A 596 -9.76 15.10 -1.96
C ILE A 596 -10.90 14.09 -1.80
N HIS A 597 -11.10 13.27 -2.83
CA HIS A 597 -12.10 12.20 -2.78
C HIS A 597 -11.69 11.09 -1.79
N ILE A 598 -12.65 10.58 -1.02
CA ILE A 598 -12.45 9.60 0.07
C ILE A 598 -11.64 8.36 -0.33
N LYS A 599 -11.85 7.87 -1.56
CA LYS A 599 -11.09 6.76 -2.18
C LYS A 599 -9.57 6.99 -2.12
N TYR A 600 -9.10 8.20 -2.36
CA TYR A 600 -7.67 8.51 -2.38
C TYR A 600 -7.09 8.67 -0.98
N LEU A 601 -7.88 9.13 0.00
CA LEU A 601 -7.43 9.27 1.40
C LEU A 601 -7.00 7.92 1.98
N ALA A 602 -7.81 6.87 1.80
CA ALA A 602 -7.46 5.53 2.26
C ALA A 602 -6.18 4.99 1.59
N GLN A 603 -6.00 5.26 0.29
CA GLN A 603 -4.81 4.86 -0.45
C GLN A 603 -3.56 5.63 0.01
N ILE A 604 -3.70 6.92 0.34
CA ILE A 604 -2.63 7.74 0.92
C ILE A 604 -2.18 7.17 2.26
N VAL A 605 -3.11 6.83 3.17
CA VAL A 605 -2.76 6.23 4.46
C VAL A 605 -1.99 4.93 4.26
N GLN A 606 -2.48 4.03 3.40
CA GLN A 606 -1.83 2.76 3.14
C GLN A 606 -0.44 2.93 2.53
N ALA A 607 -0.28 3.81 1.53
CA ALA A 607 1.01 4.08 0.91
C ALA A 607 2.00 4.68 1.92
N THR A 608 1.53 5.60 2.78
CA THR A 608 2.35 6.23 3.82
C THR A 608 2.82 5.21 4.86
N MET A 609 1.92 4.33 5.33
CA MET A 609 2.29 3.24 6.24
C MET A 609 3.32 2.29 5.62
N ASN A 610 3.17 1.95 4.33
CA ASN A 610 4.13 1.10 3.62
C ASN A 610 5.52 1.75 3.56
N VAL A 611 5.60 3.06 3.32
CA VAL A 611 6.88 3.79 3.34
C VAL A 611 7.48 3.80 4.74
N MET A 612 6.68 4.12 5.77
CA MET A 612 7.15 4.13 7.15
C MET A 612 7.74 2.78 7.56
N ALA A 613 7.09 1.67 7.17
CA ALA A 613 7.54 0.31 7.45
C ALA A 613 8.77 -0.12 6.63
N THR A 614 8.90 0.38 5.38
CA THR A 614 10.02 0.01 4.49
C THR A 614 11.29 0.78 4.82
N PHE A 615 11.17 2.03 5.29
CA PHE A 615 12.29 2.94 5.56
C PHE A 615 12.31 3.46 7.00
N PRO A 616 12.28 2.59 8.04
CA PRO A 616 12.15 3.01 9.43
C PRO A 616 13.29 3.93 9.91
N ASN A 617 14.50 3.73 9.38
CA ASN A 617 15.70 4.47 9.77
C ASN A 617 15.91 5.79 9.00
N HIS A 618 15.00 6.17 8.09
CA HIS A 618 15.15 7.37 7.28
C HIS A 618 14.33 8.54 7.84
N GLN A 619 14.95 9.36 8.69
CA GLN A 619 14.30 10.44 9.43
C GLN A 619 13.44 11.38 8.57
N GLN A 620 13.95 11.86 7.43
CA GLN A 620 13.21 12.80 6.59
C GLN A 620 11.98 12.15 5.92
N LEU A 621 12.04 10.85 5.57
CA LEU A 621 10.88 10.11 5.07
C LEU A 621 9.81 10.00 6.15
N GLN A 622 10.21 9.64 7.37
CA GLN A 622 9.31 9.53 8.50
C GLN A 622 8.63 10.87 8.81
N LYS A 623 9.39 11.97 8.81
CA LYS A 623 8.86 13.33 8.98
C LYS A 623 7.78 13.66 7.94
N ASN A 624 8.05 13.42 6.65
CA ASN A 624 7.06 13.67 5.60
C ASN A 624 5.79 12.82 5.79
N CYS A 625 5.95 11.55 6.18
CA CYS A 625 4.85 10.64 6.45
C CYS A 625 3.98 11.13 7.62
N LEU A 626 4.60 11.47 8.75
CA LEU A 626 3.89 11.96 9.93
C LEU A 626 3.17 13.29 9.67
N LEU A 627 3.80 14.22 8.95
CA LEU A 627 3.15 15.48 8.57
C LEU A 627 1.95 15.27 7.65
N THR A 628 2.02 14.29 6.75
CA THR A 628 0.88 13.89 5.91
C THR A 628 -0.26 13.32 6.76
N LEU A 629 0.06 12.43 7.69
CA LEU A 629 -0.92 11.76 8.54
C LEU A 629 -1.53 12.66 9.62
N CYS A 630 -0.87 13.77 9.98
CA CYS A 630 -1.35 14.71 11.00
C CYS A 630 -2.60 15.51 10.56
N SER A 631 -3.12 15.29 9.36
CA SER A 631 -4.40 15.86 8.93
C SER A 631 -5.57 15.07 9.50
N ASP A 632 -6.42 15.71 10.32
CA ASP A 632 -7.57 15.08 10.97
C ASP A 632 -8.48 14.32 10.00
N ARG A 633 -8.76 14.89 8.82
CA ARG A 633 -9.57 14.25 7.79
C ARG A 633 -8.99 12.91 7.34
N ILE A 634 -7.67 12.80 7.23
CA ILE A 634 -6.99 11.56 6.79
C ILE A 634 -7.16 10.44 7.81
N LEU A 635 -7.13 10.75 9.11
CA LEU A 635 -7.19 9.74 10.18
C LEU A 635 -8.62 9.32 10.56
N HIS A 636 -9.64 10.07 10.16
CA HIS A 636 -11.03 9.74 10.46
C HIS A 636 -11.64 8.66 9.56
N GLU A 637 -10.94 8.23 8.50
CA GLU A 637 -11.39 7.23 7.53
C GLU A 637 -11.58 5.81 8.14
N PRO A 638 -12.62 5.06 7.73
CA PRO A 638 -13.00 3.79 8.39
C PRO A 638 -12.16 2.56 7.99
N HIS A 639 -11.18 2.69 7.10
CA HIS A 639 -10.54 1.53 6.43
C HIS A 639 -9.00 1.55 6.45
N PHE A 640 -8.41 1.38 7.63
CA PHE A 640 -6.99 0.99 7.78
C PHE A 640 -6.74 0.38 9.17
N ASN A 641 -5.57 -0.24 9.36
CA ASN A 641 -5.20 -0.85 10.63
C ASN A 641 -4.64 0.22 11.60
N PHE A 642 -5.50 0.72 12.50
CA PHE A 642 -5.14 1.73 13.51
C PHE A 642 -3.97 1.30 14.40
N TYR A 643 -3.93 0.03 14.82
CA TYR A 643 -2.88 -0.48 15.70
C TYR A 643 -1.52 -0.57 15.01
N LEU A 644 -1.48 -1.02 13.75
CA LEU A 644 -0.25 -1.02 12.97
C LEU A 644 0.29 0.40 12.77
N LEU A 645 -0.59 1.36 12.47
CA LEU A 645 -0.18 2.76 12.35
C LEU A 645 0.36 3.29 13.69
N ALA A 646 -0.35 3.04 14.80
CA ALA A 646 0.10 3.43 16.13
C ALA A 646 1.48 2.84 16.47
N THR A 647 1.72 1.58 16.13
CA THR A 647 3.03 0.92 16.34
C THR A 647 4.14 1.59 15.52
N LEU A 648 3.89 1.93 14.25
CA LEU A 648 4.85 2.64 13.39
C LEU A 648 5.16 4.05 13.91
N VAL A 649 4.15 4.77 14.41
CA VAL A 649 4.34 6.11 15.00
C VAL A 649 5.09 6.03 16.33
N MET A 650 4.76 5.05 17.18
CA MET A 650 5.49 4.83 18.44
C MET A 650 6.95 4.45 18.20
N HIS A 651 7.24 3.64 17.17
CA HIS A 651 8.60 3.36 16.74
C HIS A 651 9.37 4.64 16.41
N ASN A 652 8.75 5.58 15.69
CA ASN A 652 9.37 6.88 15.42
C ASN A 652 9.68 7.67 16.70
N LEU A 653 8.77 7.69 17.67
CA LEU A 653 8.98 8.37 18.95
C LEU A 653 10.10 7.73 19.78
N LEU A 654 10.31 6.41 19.68
CA LEU A 654 11.42 5.70 20.33
C LEU A 654 12.78 6.08 19.73
N HIS A 655 12.87 6.26 18.41
CA HIS A 655 14.14 6.40 17.70
C HIS A 655 14.57 7.85 17.43
N TYR A 656 13.64 8.80 17.40
CA TYR A 656 13.92 10.18 17.05
C TYR A 656 13.61 11.17 18.18
N THR A 657 14.40 12.24 18.23
CA THR A 657 14.29 13.35 19.20
C THR A 657 13.93 14.70 18.56
N ASP A 658 13.80 14.74 17.23
CA ASP A 658 13.42 15.95 16.50
C ASP A 658 11.95 16.32 16.79
N LEU A 659 11.72 17.59 17.18
CA LEU A 659 10.38 18.10 17.46
C LEU A 659 9.44 17.96 16.26
N ALA A 660 9.96 18.05 15.03
CA ALA A 660 9.20 17.87 13.80
C ALA A 660 8.71 16.43 13.58
N ILE A 661 9.20 15.47 14.37
CA ILE A 661 8.70 14.09 14.45
C ILE A 661 7.86 13.91 15.71
N ILE A 662 8.34 14.42 16.85
CA ILE A 662 7.66 14.27 18.14
C ILE A 662 6.26 14.87 18.07
N GLN A 663 6.14 16.14 17.65
CA GLN A 663 4.87 16.88 17.67
C GLN A 663 3.77 16.17 16.85
N PRO A 664 3.95 15.86 15.55
CA PRO A 664 2.92 15.11 14.82
C PRO A 664 2.76 13.68 15.35
N GLY A 665 3.84 13.03 15.82
CA GLY A 665 3.76 11.66 16.33
C GLY A 665 2.87 11.52 17.58
N VAL A 666 3.03 12.40 18.56
CA VAL A 666 2.20 12.37 19.78
C VAL A 666 0.76 12.82 19.49
N ALA A 667 0.56 13.76 18.57
CA ALA A 667 -0.77 14.17 18.13
C ALA A 667 -1.53 12.98 17.49
N ILE A 668 -0.90 12.31 16.52
CA ILE A 668 -1.47 11.13 15.85
C ILE A 668 -1.78 10.02 16.87
N LEU A 669 -0.85 9.68 17.76
CA LEU A 669 -1.08 8.63 18.77
C LEU A 669 -2.19 9.00 19.76
N SER A 670 -2.26 10.26 20.18
CA SER A 670 -3.32 10.70 21.10
C SER A 670 -4.71 10.53 20.48
N LEU A 671 -4.84 10.72 19.15
CA LEU A 671 -6.07 10.46 18.43
C LEU A 671 -6.33 8.95 18.26
N LEU A 672 -5.32 8.20 17.80
CA LEU A 672 -5.46 6.76 17.49
C LEU A 672 -5.82 5.92 18.71
N THR A 673 -5.25 6.22 19.88
CA THR A 673 -5.47 5.45 21.11
C THR A 673 -6.92 5.43 21.59
N THR A 674 -7.72 6.45 21.23
CA THR A 674 -9.17 6.46 21.50
C THR A 674 -9.95 5.42 20.69
N ARG A 675 -9.34 4.89 19.62
CA ARG A 675 -9.94 3.90 18.72
C ARG A 675 -9.36 2.50 18.89
N LEU A 676 -8.36 2.32 19.76
CA LEU A 676 -7.73 1.04 20.02
C LEU A 676 -8.50 0.24 21.08
N THR A 677 -8.46 -1.08 20.93
CA THR A 677 -8.93 -2.01 21.96
C THR A 677 -8.03 -1.94 23.21
N ILE A 678 -8.52 -2.46 24.34
CA ILE A 678 -7.73 -2.50 25.59
C ILE A 678 -6.44 -3.30 25.38
N ASP A 679 -6.51 -4.47 24.71
CA ASP A 679 -5.34 -5.31 24.43
C ASP A 679 -4.28 -4.59 23.58
N GLU A 680 -4.71 -3.85 22.56
CA GLU A 680 -3.82 -3.05 21.71
C GLU A 680 -3.20 -1.89 22.50
N CYS A 681 -3.97 -1.21 23.35
CA CYS A 681 -3.44 -0.22 24.29
C CYS A 681 -2.43 -0.84 25.27
N THR A 682 -2.66 -2.05 25.77
CA THR A 682 -1.72 -2.75 26.66
C THR A 682 -0.39 -3.03 25.98
N GLN A 683 -0.42 -3.49 24.72
CA GLN A 683 0.80 -3.72 23.95
C GLN A 683 1.54 -2.42 23.65
N LEU A 684 0.80 -1.36 23.28
CA LEU A 684 1.37 -0.04 23.00
C LEU A 684 1.91 0.64 24.29
N GLY A 685 1.27 0.42 25.44
CA GLY A 685 1.65 0.90 26.76
C GLY A 685 2.67 0.01 27.49
N SER A 686 3.61 -0.59 26.75
CA SER A 686 4.73 -1.32 27.33
C SER A 686 5.63 -0.39 28.18
N ILE A 687 6.35 -0.96 29.15
CA ILE A 687 7.29 -0.21 30.01
C ILE A 687 8.28 0.62 29.18
N THR A 688 8.82 0.06 28.09
CA THR A 688 9.76 0.78 27.20
C THR A 688 9.11 2.01 26.59
N ASN A 689 7.87 1.88 26.11
CA ASN A 689 7.15 2.97 25.47
C ASN A 689 6.77 4.05 26.48
N LEU A 690 6.27 3.66 27.67
CA LEU A 690 5.91 4.60 28.72
C LEU A 690 7.14 5.39 29.23
N LYS A 691 8.27 4.72 29.47
CA LYS A 691 9.53 5.40 29.81
C LYS A 691 9.90 6.44 28.77
N ARG A 692 9.75 6.12 27.48
CA ARG A 692 10.02 7.09 26.41
C ARG A 692 9.03 8.26 26.43
N LEU A 693 7.74 8.01 26.61
CA LEU A 693 6.73 9.08 26.67
C LEU A 693 6.95 10.01 27.88
N LEU A 694 7.32 9.46 29.03
CA LEU A 694 7.69 10.25 30.22
C LEU A 694 8.95 11.08 29.96
N GLN A 695 9.97 10.49 29.34
CA GLN A 695 11.18 11.22 28.94
C GLN A 695 10.86 12.36 27.94
N LEU A 696 9.94 12.15 27.00
CA LEU A 696 9.51 13.20 26.08
C LEU A 696 8.84 14.36 26.84
N ILE A 697 8.04 14.07 27.86
CA ILE A 697 7.43 15.09 28.73
C ILE A 697 8.52 15.87 29.47
N GLU A 698 9.50 15.20 30.08
CA GLU A 698 10.64 15.86 30.73
C GLU A 698 11.39 16.78 29.77
N GLN A 699 11.70 16.30 28.56
CA GLN A 699 12.34 17.09 27.50
C GLN A 699 11.50 18.31 27.10
N GLN A 700 10.17 18.20 27.07
CA GLN A 700 9.30 19.35 26.81
C GLN A 700 9.31 20.35 27.96
N ILE A 701 9.32 19.90 29.22
CA ILE A 701 9.43 20.80 30.38
C ILE A 701 10.72 21.62 30.30
N GLU A 702 11.86 20.96 30.07
CA GLU A 702 13.17 21.64 29.93
C GLU A 702 13.18 22.66 28.79
N ARG A 703 12.55 22.30 27.65
CA ARG A 703 12.40 23.21 26.51
C ARG A 703 11.56 24.44 26.87
N LEU A 704 10.42 24.25 27.54
CA LEU A 704 9.53 25.34 27.95
C LEU A 704 10.20 26.27 28.97
N GLN A 705 10.93 25.70 29.94
CA GLN A 705 11.75 26.46 30.89
C GLN A 705 12.78 27.33 30.17
N THR A 706 13.49 26.75 29.18
CA THR A 706 14.49 27.48 28.39
C THR A 706 13.87 28.63 27.59
N ILE A 707 12.71 28.41 26.97
CA ILE A 707 11.98 29.45 26.23
C ILE A 707 11.58 30.59 27.16
N GLN A 708 11.06 30.28 28.35
CA GLN A 708 10.64 31.27 29.34
C GLN A 708 11.83 32.09 29.88
N ILE A 709 12.97 31.45 30.15
CA ILE A 709 14.21 32.14 30.56
C ILE A 709 14.65 33.13 29.47
N ASN A 710 14.68 32.70 28.21
CA ASN A 710 15.07 33.55 27.09
C ASN A 710 14.14 34.74 26.90
N GLN A 711 12.82 34.55 27.07
CA GLN A 711 11.84 35.64 27.02
C GLN A 711 12.04 36.66 28.15
N ASN A 712 12.29 36.18 29.38
CA ASN A 712 12.54 37.05 30.53
C ASN A 712 13.84 37.86 30.38
N GLN A 713 14.91 37.25 29.84
CA GLN A 713 16.17 37.95 29.55
C GLN A 713 16.02 39.00 28.44
N GLN A 714 15.25 38.72 27.39
CA GLN A 714 14.95 39.69 26.33
C GLN A 714 14.10 40.86 26.85
N ALA A 715 13.13 40.61 27.73
CA ALA A 715 12.34 41.67 28.37
C ALA A 715 13.21 42.57 29.28
N HIS A 716 14.18 42.01 30.01
CA HIS A 716 15.11 42.78 30.82
C HIS A 716 16.09 43.64 29.99
N ASN A 717 16.56 43.14 28.84
CA ASN A 717 17.46 43.90 27.97
C ASN A 717 16.77 45.07 27.25
N VAL A 718 15.45 45.04 27.08
CA VAL A 718 14.67 46.17 26.52
C VAL A 718 14.38 47.25 27.56
N HIS A 719 14.43 46.93 28.86
CA HIS A 719 14.24 47.91 29.95
C HIS A 719 15.53 48.52 30.51
N ASN A 720 16.71 48.03 30.09
CA ASN A 720 18.01 48.46 30.64
C ASN A 720 18.70 49.60 29.87
N ASP A 721 18.03 50.29 28.94
CA ASP A 721 18.56 51.54 28.38
C ASP A 721 18.43 52.76 29.32
N GLN A 722 17.86 52.59 30.51
CA GLN A 722 17.82 53.62 31.55
C GLN A 722 18.00 53.06 32.96
N THR A 723 19.19 52.57 33.30
CA THR A 723 19.89 52.80 34.59
C THR A 723 21.02 51.77 34.77
N GLN A 724 22.26 52.21 34.52
CA GLN A 724 23.45 51.51 35.00
C GLN A 724 23.62 51.79 36.49
N GLN A 725 23.42 50.80 37.36
CA GLN A 725 24.23 50.57 38.57
C GLN A 725 23.66 49.41 39.40
N THR A 726 24.32 48.25 39.30
CA THR A 726 24.70 47.28 40.36
C THR A 726 24.77 45.87 39.76
N LEU A 727 25.93 45.56 39.19
CA LEU A 727 26.36 44.21 38.82
C LEU A 727 27.21 43.67 39.97
N SER A 728 26.60 42.89 40.86
CA SER A 728 27.21 41.78 41.60
C SER A 728 26.07 41.07 42.34
N ASP A 729 26.03 39.74 42.24
CA ASP A 729 25.22 38.85 43.06
C ASP A 729 23.73 38.69 42.69
N ILE A 730 23.45 38.32 41.43
CA ILE A 730 22.27 37.50 41.14
C ILE A 730 22.72 36.04 41.13
N ASP A 731 22.76 35.45 42.32
CA ASP A 731 22.68 33.99 42.46
C ASP A 731 21.44 33.52 41.70
N ILE A 732 21.66 32.75 40.63
CA ILE A 732 20.63 32.02 39.87
C ILE A 732 20.14 30.87 40.76
N THR A 733 19.49 31.21 41.86
CA THR A 733 18.59 30.29 42.56
C THR A 733 17.30 30.27 41.76
N LEU A 734 17.13 29.22 40.95
CA LEU A 734 15.85 28.90 40.32
C LEU A 734 14.80 28.81 41.43
N ASN A 735 14.02 29.87 41.61
CA ASN A 735 12.87 29.86 42.50
C ASN A 735 11.95 28.71 42.05
N HIS A 736 11.75 27.75 42.95
CA HIS A 736 10.89 26.57 42.83
C HIS A 736 9.37 26.90 42.64
N THR A 737 9.03 28.13 42.27
CA THR A 737 7.66 28.68 42.20
C THR A 737 7.27 29.27 40.85
N GLN A 738 8.11 29.16 39.81
CA GLN A 738 7.74 29.65 38.46
C GLN A 738 6.78 28.69 37.75
N GLN A 739 5.56 29.19 37.48
CA GLN A 739 4.59 28.54 36.60
C GLN A 739 5.07 28.56 35.15
N LEU A 740 4.80 27.48 34.41
CA LEU A 740 5.11 27.34 32.99
C LEU A 740 3.85 27.43 32.14
N THR A 741 3.98 27.97 30.93
CA THR A 741 2.93 27.93 29.91
C THR A 741 3.07 26.67 29.05
N SER A 742 2.03 25.86 28.95
CA SER A 742 2.07 24.63 28.14
C SER A 742 1.94 24.87 26.63
N ASP A 743 2.46 23.94 25.84
CA ASP A 743 2.28 23.87 24.40
C ASP A 743 1.45 22.63 23.99
N ASP A 744 1.08 22.55 22.71
CA ASP A 744 0.27 21.44 22.21
C ASP A 744 1.00 20.11 22.29
N THR A 745 2.33 20.09 22.14
CA THR A 745 3.13 18.87 22.26
C THR A 745 2.96 18.24 23.64
N LEU A 746 3.11 19.03 24.72
CA LEU A 746 2.90 18.55 26.08
C LEU A 746 1.46 18.07 26.28
N ARG A 747 0.47 18.82 25.79
CA ARG A 747 -0.96 18.45 25.90
C ARG A 747 -1.25 17.13 25.20
N PHE A 748 -0.65 16.86 24.03
CA PHE A 748 -0.82 15.60 23.32
C PHE A 748 -0.13 14.44 24.03
N CYS A 749 1.09 14.63 24.57
CA CYS A 749 1.76 13.62 25.38
C CYS A 749 0.90 13.19 26.59
N LEU A 750 0.35 14.16 27.31
CA LEU A 750 -0.51 13.89 28.47
C LEU A 750 -1.83 13.22 28.07
N SER A 751 -2.43 13.64 26.95
CA SER A 751 -3.64 13.00 26.41
C SER A 751 -3.38 11.55 26.01
N LEU A 752 -2.23 11.28 25.40
CA LEU A 752 -1.80 9.93 25.02
C LEU A 752 -1.67 9.03 26.26
N LEU A 753 -0.99 9.49 27.31
CA LEU A 753 -0.85 8.72 28.55
C LEU A 753 -2.21 8.48 29.23
N TRP A 754 -3.08 9.50 29.25
CA TRP A 754 -4.42 9.37 29.80
C TRP A 754 -5.25 8.31 29.03
N ASN A 755 -5.21 8.34 27.70
CA ASN A 755 -5.93 7.37 26.86
C ASN A 755 -5.37 5.94 26.96
N LEU A 756 -4.07 5.78 27.18
CA LEU A 756 -3.43 4.46 27.32
C LEU A 756 -3.76 3.79 28.66
N THR A 757 -3.96 4.58 29.72
CA THR A 757 -4.25 4.11 31.08
C THR A 757 -5.75 3.85 31.32
N ASP A 758 -6.62 4.39 30.47
CA ASP A 758 -8.08 4.25 30.55
C ASP A 758 -8.53 2.79 30.51
N GLU A 759 -9.17 2.34 31.59
CA GLU A 759 -9.57 0.94 31.85
C GLU A 759 -8.46 -0.10 31.65
N ASN A 760 -7.19 0.29 31.87
CA ASN A 760 -6.04 -0.58 31.58
C ASN A 760 -5.07 -0.69 32.78
N ALA A 761 -5.40 -1.59 33.71
CA ALA A 761 -4.63 -1.80 34.94
C ALA A 761 -3.14 -2.11 34.69
N ILE A 762 -2.82 -2.88 33.65
CA ILE A 762 -1.43 -3.23 33.30
C ILE A 762 -0.65 -1.98 32.88
N VAL A 763 -1.26 -1.09 32.09
CA VAL A 763 -0.61 0.15 31.66
C VAL A 763 -0.46 1.12 32.82
N CYS A 764 -1.46 1.22 33.72
CA CYS A 764 -1.35 1.97 34.97
C CYS A 764 -0.17 1.47 35.82
N GLU A 765 -0.02 0.15 35.98
CA GLU A 765 1.10 -0.45 36.70
C GLU A 765 2.44 -0.12 36.02
N ASN A 766 2.54 -0.32 34.70
CA ASN A 766 3.74 0.01 33.94
C ASN A 766 4.11 1.50 34.04
N PHE A 767 3.12 2.40 34.10
CA PHE A 767 3.33 3.83 34.29
C PHE A 767 3.97 4.13 35.66
N ILE A 768 3.45 3.51 36.73
CA ILE A 768 4.00 3.63 38.08
C ILE A 768 5.43 3.06 38.13
N GLN A 769 5.64 1.86 37.58
CA GLN A 769 6.97 1.22 37.49
C GLN A 769 7.98 2.06 36.67
N SER A 770 7.49 2.94 35.80
CA SER A 770 8.29 3.85 34.99
C SER A 770 8.55 5.21 35.67
N MET A 771 8.27 5.34 36.97
CA MET A 771 8.41 6.57 37.76
C MET A 771 7.48 7.71 37.30
N GLY A 772 6.32 7.36 36.74
CA GLY A 772 5.36 8.34 36.23
C GLY A 772 4.74 9.24 37.31
N LEU A 773 4.51 8.71 38.51
CA LEU A 773 3.92 9.46 39.62
C LEU A 773 4.81 10.61 40.10
N GLN A 774 6.13 10.39 40.19
CA GLN A 774 7.10 11.42 40.59
C GLN A 774 7.13 12.58 39.58
N LEU A 775 7.09 12.26 38.27
CA LEU A 775 7.01 13.27 37.24
C LEU A 775 5.67 14.04 37.31
N PHE A 776 4.57 13.35 37.56
CA PHE A 776 3.24 13.97 37.66
C PHE A 776 3.12 14.89 38.88
N GLN A 777 3.72 14.54 40.02
CA GLN A 777 3.82 15.44 41.18
C GLN A 777 4.53 16.75 40.81
N ARG A 778 5.65 16.66 40.09
CA ARG A 778 6.37 17.84 39.58
C ARG A 778 5.52 18.66 38.60
N LEU A 779 4.78 18.02 37.70
CA LEU A 779 3.91 18.69 36.75
C LEU A 779 2.77 19.47 37.43
N LEU A 780 2.17 18.90 38.48
CA LEU A 780 1.12 19.56 39.27
C LEU A 780 1.60 20.88 39.89
N HIS A 781 2.88 20.95 40.28
CA HIS A 781 3.49 22.19 40.75
C HIS A 781 3.79 23.17 39.62
N LEU A 782 4.35 22.69 38.49
CA LEU A 782 4.77 23.54 37.37
C LEU A 782 3.60 24.16 36.58
N PHE A 783 2.45 23.48 36.54
CA PHE A 783 1.29 23.85 35.72
C PHE A 783 0.01 24.04 36.54
N SER A 784 0.14 24.47 37.80
CA SER A 784 -0.98 24.63 38.74
C SER A 784 -2.06 25.64 38.31
N THR A 785 -1.77 26.49 37.33
CA THR A 785 -2.73 27.45 36.75
C THR A 785 -3.25 27.03 35.37
N ASP A 786 -2.65 26.02 34.74
CA ASP A 786 -3.03 25.55 33.41
C ASP A 786 -4.09 24.46 33.50
N THR A 787 -5.35 24.86 33.42
CA THR A 787 -6.49 23.96 33.61
C THR A 787 -6.52 22.82 32.59
N ILE A 788 -6.05 23.04 31.35
CA ILE A 788 -6.04 22.00 30.30
C ILE A 788 -5.03 20.90 30.64
N VAL A 789 -3.86 21.28 31.12
CA VAL A 789 -2.83 20.34 31.59
C VAL A 789 -3.30 19.62 32.85
N LEU A 790 -3.85 20.36 33.82
CA LEU A 790 -4.37 19.78 35.06
C LEU A 790 -5.46 18.74 34.80
N THR A 791 -6.42 19.01 33.91
CA THR A 791 -7.48 18.04 33.57
C THR A 791 -6.88 16.72 33.07
N LYS A 792 -5.82 16.76 32.27
CA LYS A 792 -5.17 15.54 31.74
C LYS A 792 -4.38 14.79 32.81
N ILE A 793 -3.68 15.52 33.69
CA ILE A 793 -2.92 14.94 34.80
C ILE A 793 -3.88 14.25 35.77
N VAL A 794 -4.89 14.97 36.26
CA VAL A 794 -5.86 14.43 37.21
C VAL A 794 -6.72 13.33 36.57
N GLY A 795 -7.02 13.44 35.27
CA GLY A 795 -7.70 12.37 34.52
C GLY A 795 -6.92 11.04 34.55
N LEU A 796 -5.60 11.06 34.33
CA LEU A 796 -4.78 9.85 34.46
C LEU A 796 -4.72 9.34 35.90
N LEU A 797 -4.59 10.23 36.89
CA LEU A 797 -4.59 9.84 38.30
C LEU A 797 -5.93 9.21 38.72
N SER A 798 -7.04 9.65 38.13
CA SER A 798 -8.36 9.01 38.29
C SER A 798 -8.34 7.57 37.79
N ASN A 799 -7.77 7.31 36.61
CA ASN A 799 -7.64 5.94 36.08
C ASN A 799 -6.81 5.03 36.99
N ILE A 800 -5.76 5.56 37.64
CA ILE A 800 -4.99 4.81 38.64
C ILE A 800 -5.84 4.56 39.89
N ALA A 801 -6.61 5.55 40.33
CA ALA A 801 -7.48 5.43 41.50
C ALA A 801 -8.58 4.38 41.29
N GLU A 802 -8.99 4.09 40.06
CA GLU A 802 -9.96 3.03 39.75
C GLU A 802 -9.41 1.61 39.99
N VAL A 803 -8.09 1.43 40.01
CA VAL A 803 -7.43 0.12 40.14
C VAL A 803 -7.08 -0.17 41.61
N SER A 804 -7.81 -1.09 42.25
CA SER A 804 -7.72 -1.37 43.69
C SER A 804 -6.29 -1.53 44.23
N HIS A 805 -5.46 -2.39 43.63
CA HIS A 805 -4.11 -2.65 44.14
C HIS A 805 -3.10 -1.52 43.85
N LEU A 806 -3.46 -0.52 43.04
CA LEU A 806 -2.57 0.60 42.69
C LEU A 806 -2.87 1.88 43.48
N LYS A 807 -4.03 2.00 44.12
CA LYS A 807 -4.43 3.19 44.89
C LYS A 807 -3.41 3.58 45.96
N ILE A 808 -2.79 2.60 46.60
CA ILE A 808 -1.77 2.82 47.65
C ILE A 808 -0.59 3.68 47.17
N PHE A 809 -0.25 3.62 45.88
CA PHE A 809 0.84 4.42 45.32
C PHE A 809 0.47 5.91 45.19
N LEU A 810 -0.81 6.27 45.11
CA LEU A 810 -1.23 7.68 45.03
C LEU A 810 -0.89 8.46 46.31
N TYR A 811 -0.81 7.78 47.46
CA TYR A 811 -0.38 8.42 48.71
C TYR A 811 1.07 8.91 48.67
N SER A 812 1.90 8.42 47.72
CA SER A 812 3.28 8.89 47.58
C SER A 812 3.42 10.31 47.03
N ILE A 813 2.33 10.91 46.55
CA ILE A 813 2.30 12.26 45.96
C ILE A 813 1.40 13.23 46.72
N ASP A 814 1.12 12.96 48.00
CA ASP A 814 0.25 13.77 48.86
C ASP A 814 -1.12 14.06 48.23
N ILE A 815 -1.73 13.03 47.63
CA ILE A 815 -2.91 13.18 46.77
C ILE A 815 -4.13 13.78 47.50
N ILE A 816 -4.35 13.47 48.79
CA ILE A 816 -5.56 13.92 49.51
C ILE A 816 -5.60 15.44 49.68
N PRO A 817 -4.59 16.10 50.29
CA PRO A 817 -4.58 17.57 50.39
C PRO A 817 -4.66 18.27 49.03
N LEU A 818 -4.03 17.68 48.00
CA LEU A 818 -4.05 18.24 46.66
C LEU A 818 -5.45 18.19 46.04
N MET A 819 -6.14 17.05 46.13
CA MET A 819 -7.50 16.92 45.64
C MET A 819 -8.47 17.81 46.43
N GLN A 820 -8.30 17.92 47.76
CA GLN A 820 -9.08 18.86 48.58
C GLN A 820 -8.97 20.30 48.09
N LYS A 821 -7.75 20.75 47.72
CA LYS A 821 -7.56 22.06 47.11
C LYS A 821 -8.30 22.20 45.78
N TYR A 822 -8.26 21.16 44.93
CA TYR A 822 -8.90 21.23 43.61
C TYR A 822 -10.42 21.20 43.64
N ILE A 823 -11.04 20.51 44.60
CA ILE A 823 -12.50 20.52 44.72
C ILE A 823 -13.06 21.88 45.16
N THR A 824 -12.24 22.74 45.78
CA THR A 824 -12.63 24.09 46.20
C THR A 824 -12.21 25.19 45.24
N GLU A 825 -11.02 25.08 44.63
CA GLU A 825 -10.39 26.17 43.89
C GLU A 825 -10.38 25.98 42.36
N ALA A 826 -10.55 24.75 41.87
CA ALA A 826 -10.38 24.45 40.44
C ALA A 826 -11.67 24.57 39.63
N ILE A 827 -11.53 24.58 38.31
CA ILE A 827 -12.67 24.50 37.38
C ILE A 827 -13.38 23.14 37.51
N LEU A 828 -14.63 23.09 37.03
CA LEU A 828 -15.49 21.91 37.13
C LEU A 828 -14.84 20.61 36.63
N ASP A 829 -14.12 20.63 35.49
CA ASP A 829 -13.47 19.43 34.92
C ASP A 829 -12.42 18.80 35.86
N VAL A 830 -11.63 19.66 36.50
CA VAL A 830 -10.57 19.26 37.44
C VAL A 830 -11.20 18.83 38.77
N ALA A 831 -12.17 19.60 39.28
CA ALA A 831 -12.90 19.28 40.50
C ALA A 831 -13.68 17.95 40.37
N PHE A 832 -14.30 17.69 39.23
CA PHE A 832 -15.00 16.45 38.91
C PHE A 832 -14.08 15.23 39.04
N SER A 833 -12.89 15.32 38.43
CA SER A 833 -11.90 14.25 38.47
C SER A 833 -11.29 14.09 39.87
N ALA A 834 -11.09 15.20 40.60
CA ALA A 834 -10.58 15.19 41.97
C ALA A 834 -11.54 14.51 42.95
N ILE A 835 -12.84 14.78 42.87
CA ILE A 835 -13.86 14.06 43.66
C ILE A 835 -13.89 12.58 43.29
N GLY A 836 -13.70 12.23 42.02
CA GLY A 836 -13.61 10.84 41.57
C GLY A 836 -12.45 10.08 42.19
N ILE A 837 -11.26 10.69 42.26
CA ILE A 837 -10.10 10.12 42.95
C ILE A 837 -10.42 9.92 44.43
N LEU A 838 -10.92 10.96 45.11
CA LEU A 838 -11.28 10.89 46.53
C LEU A 838 -12.33 9.82 46.82
N ALA A 839 -13.35 9.68 45.96
CA ALA A 839 -14.39 8.67 46.10
C ALA A 839 -13.83 7.24 46.05
N HIS A 840 -12.89 6.97 45.15
CA HIS A 840 -12.22 5.67 45.04
C HIS A 840 -11.28 5.37 46.21
N LEU A 841 -10.61 6.38 46.76
CA LEU A 841 -9.78 6.25 47.96
C LEU A 841 -10.64 6.00 49.21
N LEU A 842 -11.70 6.78 49.41
CA LEU A 842 -12.64 6.64 50.52
C LEU A 842 -13.34 5.27 50.51
N TYR A 843 -13.67 4.75 49.32
CA TYR A 843 -14.29 3.43 49.19
C TYR A 843 -13.48 2.29 49.84
N GLU A 844 -12.14 2.40 49.86
CA GLU A 844 -11.27 1.38 50.45
C GLU A 844 -10.97 1.56 51.94
N GLN A 845 -11.30 2.71 52.53
CA GLN A 845 -11.05 2.94 53.96
C GLN A 845 -11.94 2.06 54.84
N THR A 846 -11.41 1.55 55.94
CA THR A 846 -12.21 0.90 57.00
C THR A 846 -12.99 1.92 57.83
N ASP A 847 -14.02 1.49 58.55
CA ASP A 847 -14.97 2.39 59.25
C ASP A 847 -14.29 3.34 60.26
N ASP A 848 -13.20 2.91 60.88
CA ASP A 848 -12.45 3.70 61.86
C ASP A 848 -11.56 4.80 61.24
N GLU A 849 -11.41 4.83 59.91
CA GLU A 849 -10.51 5.75 59.18
C GLU A 849 -11.25 6.77 58.28
N ILE A 850 -12.59 6.81 58.34
CA ILE A 850 -13.39 7.68 57.48
C ILE A 850 -13.21 9.15 57.88
N ASN A 851 -12.71 9.96 56.95
CA ASN A 851 -12.65 11.41 57.12
C ASN A 851 -14.03 12.04 56.83
N LEU A 852 -14.81 12.27 57.89
CA LEU A 852 -16.15 12.87 57.82
C LEU A 852 -16.14 14.31 57.30
N GLU A 853 -15.13 15.10 57.63
CA GLU A 853 -14.99 16.49 57.15
C GLU A 853 -14.79 16.51 55.62
N LEU A 854 -13.94 15.63 55.10
CA LEU A 854 -13.74 15.46 53.66
C LEU A 854 -15.02 15.01 52.96
N CYS A 855 -15.78 14.09 53.56
CA CYS A 855 -17.08 13.65 53.03
C CYS A 855 -18.08 14.81 52.94
N GLN A 856 -18.11 15.67 53.96
CA GLN A 856 -18.96 16.86 53.96
C GLN A 856 -18.51 17.86 52.88
N GLN A 857 -17.22 18.15 52.78
CA GLN A 857 -16.66 19.03 51.73
C GLN A 857 -17.01 18.53 50.33
N MET A 858 -16.79 17.24 50.04
CA MET A 858 -17.15 16.64 48.75
C MET A 858 -18.65 16.78 48.46
N ARG A 859 -19.51 16.56 49.46
CA ARG A 859 -20.97 16.68 49.28
C ARG A 859 -21.37 18.11 48.95
N GLU A 860 -20.87 19.09 49.70
CA GLU A 860 -21.14 20.51 49.47
C GLU A 860 -20.70 20.93 48.06
N THR A 861 -19.52 20.48 47.61
CA THR A 861 -19.03 20.75 46.26
C THR A 861 -19.91 20.12 45.18
N ILE A 862 -20.24 18.82 45.25
CA ILE A 862 -21.06 18.13 44.22
C ILE A 862 -22.43 18.80 44.09
N VAL A 863 -23.05 19.15 45.21
CA VAL A 863 -24.38 19.78 45.26
C VAL A 863 -24.37 21.18 44.65
N SER A 864 -23.23 21.88 44.69
CA SER A 864 -23.08 23.20 44.08
C SER A 864 -23.03 23.19 42.54
N TRP A 865 -22.74 22.02 41.93
CA TRP A 865 -22.52 21.93 40.50
C TRP A 865 -23.81 22.03 39.68
N GLN A 866 -23.76 22.88 38.67
CA GLN A 866 -24.73 22.86 37.57
C GLN A 866 -24.23 21.90 36.48
N ASN A 867 -25.09 20.98 36.03
CA ASN A 867 -24.74 20.04 34.97
C ASN A 867 -24.50 20.79 33.64
N PRO A 868 -23.27 20.78 33.10
CA PRO A 868 -22.98 21.52 31.88
C PRO A 868 -23.58 20.84 30.64
N HIS A 869 -23.88 21.65 29.62
CA HIS A 869 -24.41 21.16 28.34
C HIS A 869 -23.34 20.55 27.43
N THR A 870 -22.07 20.87 27.68
CA THR A 870 -20.93 20.34 26.94
C THR A 870 -20.40 19.07 27.58
N ASN A 871 -19.95 18.13 26.76
CA ASN A 871 -19.34 16.91 27.25
C ASN A 871 -17.96 17.19 27.87
N MET A 872 -17.78 16.85 29.15
CA MET A 872 -16.50 17.04 29.86
C MET A 872 -15.59 15.81 29.76
N VAL A 873 -16.19 14.62 29.76
CA VAL A 873 -15.47 13.35 29.90
C VAL A 873 -16.16 12.23 29.14
N THR A 874 -15.38 11.29 28.62
CA THR A 874 -15.89 10.14 27.86
C THR A 874 -15.44 8.83 28.49
N TYR A 875 -16.38 8.01 28.96
CA TYR A 875 -16.08 6.68 29.50
C TYR A 875 -16.28 5.58 28.46
N ARG A 876 -15.49 4.50 28.52
CA ARG A 876 -15.66 3.31 27.67
C ARG A 876 -16.75 2.37 28.21
N SER A 877 -16.85 2.28 29.54
CA SER A 877 -17.83 1.47 30.27
C SER A 877 -18.29 2.19 31.54
N PHE A 878 -19.30 1.68 32.25
CA PHE A 878 -19.65 2.15 33.59
C PHE A 878 -19.11 1.27 34.71
N LYS A 879 -18.26 0.28 34.39
CA LYS A 879 -17.66 -0.63 35.35
C LYS A 879 -16.95 0.06 36.52
N PRO A 880 -16.18 1.15 36.32
CA PRO A 880 -15.53 1.84 37.44
C PRO A 880 -16.53 2.40 38.47
N PHE A 881 -17.74 2.76 38.04
CA PHE A 881 -18.77 3.29 38.93
C PHE A 881 -19.54 2.22 39.70
N LEU A 882 -19.60 0.98 39.21
CA LEU A 882 -20.46 -0.06 39.81
C LEU A 882 -20.13 -0.34 41.28
N PRO A 883 -18.86 -0.50 41.71
CA PRO A 883 -18.53 -0.67 43.12
C PRO A 883 -18.97 0.52 43.99
N LEU A 884 -18.83 1.73 43.45
CA LEU A 884 -19.17 2.98 44.15
C LEU A 884 -20.68 3.13 44.33
N LEU A 885 -21.47 2.76 43.33
CA LEU A 885 -22.94 2.73 43.42
C LEU A 885 -23.42 1.78 44.51
N HIS A 886 -22.70 0.69 44.79
CA HIS A 886 -23.02 -0.25 45.85
C HIS A 886 -22.49 0.14 47.24
N CYS A 887 -21.79 1.27 47.37
CA CYS A 887 -21.23 1.75 48.64
C CYS A 887 -22.30 2.41 49.53
N THR A 888 -23.10 1.62 50.24
CA THR A 888 -24.16 2.15 51.14
C THR A 888 -23.62 2.89 52.36
N ARG A 889 -22.37 2.61 52.75
CA ARG A 889 -21.72 3.21 53.93
C ARG A 889 -21.39 4.69 53.73
N LEU A 890 -21.04 5.10 52.51
CA LEU A 890 -20.59 6.45 52.19
C LEU A 890 -21.51 7.08 51.13
N PRO A 891 -22.61 7.75 51.52
CA PRO A 891 -23.56 8.32 50.57
C PRO A 891 -22.95 9.30 49.57
N VAL A 892 -21.90 10.03 49.96
CA VAL A 892 -21.19 10.97 49.07
C VAL A 892 -20.49 10.28 47.89
N VAL A 893 -20.02 9.04 48.09
CA VAL A 893 -19.41 8.22 47.03
C VAL A 893 -20.46 7.80 46.00
N GLN A 894 -21.64 7.38 46.46
CA GLN A 894 -22.77 7.09 45.59
C GLN A 894 -23.24 8.35 44.85
N LEU A 895 -23.29 9.50 45.54
CA LEU A 895 -23.71 10.78 44.97
C LEU A 895 -22.83 11.18 43.78
N TRP A 896 -21.51 11.08 43.90
CA TRP A 896 -20.60 11.36 42.78
C TRP A 896 -20.81 10.39 41.61
N ALA A 897 -20.90 9.08 41.86
CA ALA A 897 -21.10 8.08 40.81
C ALA A 897 -22.42 8.30 40.05
N VAL A 898 -23.51 8.63 40.75
CA VAL A 898 -24.80 8.97 40.13
C VAL A 898 -24.69 10.25 39.33
N TRP A 899 -24.03 11.29 39.85
CA TRP A 899 -23.83 12.55 39.14
C TRP A 899 -23.02 12.35 37.85
N ALA A 900 -21.94 11.57 37.89
CA ALA A 900 -21.11 11.26 36.74
C ALA A 900 -21.91 10.57 35.62
N ILE A 901 -22.68 9.52 35.98
CA ILE A 901 -23.55 8.80 35.03
C ILE A 901 -24.63 9.74 34.48
N HIS A 902 -25.22 10.59 35.33
CA HIS A 902 -26.20 11.58 34.92
C HIS A 902 -25.63 12.53 33.87
N HIS A 903 -24.47 13.12 34.14
CA HIS A 903 -23.80 14.08 33.25
C HIS A 903 -23.57 13.48 31.87
N VAL A 904 -22.84 12.36 31.78
CA VAL A 904 -22.43 11.79 30.49
C VAL A 904 -23.60 11.26 29.67
N CYS A 905 -24.63 10.71 30.32
CA CYS A 905 -25.85 10.28 29.64
C CYS A 905 -26.72 11.46 29.18
N SER A 906 -26.55 12.64 29.78
CA SER A 906 -27.30 13.85 29.41
C SER A 906 -26.67 14.58 28.21
N THR A 907 -25.36 14.48 28.04
CA THR A 907 -24.58 15.15 26.99
C THR A 907 -24.41 14.29 25.72
N ASP A 908 -24.26 12.97 25.83
CA ASP A 908 -24.14 12.07 24.66
C ASP A 908 -25.05 10.84 24.77
N ARG A 909 -26.31 11.04 24.42
CA ARG A 909 -27.36 10.03 24.54
C ARG A 909 -27.09 8.77 23.69
N ALA A 910 -26.62 8.98 22.46
CA ALA A 910 -26.46 7.90 21.51
C ALA A 910 -25.36 6.92 21.96
N ARG A 911 -24.22 7.46 22.41
CA ARG A 911 -23.05 6.67 22.84
C ARG A 911 -23.36 5.78 24.04
N TYR A 912 -23.97 6.34 25.09
CA TYR A 912 -24.17 5.61 26.35
C TYR A 912 -25.41 4.71 26.38
N SER A 913 -26.31 4.82 25.40
CA SER A 913 -27.51 3.97 25.31
C SER A 913 -27.22 2.48 25.34
N ARG A 914 -26.12 2.06 24.70
CA ARG A 914 -25.64 0.67 24.68
C ARG A 914 -25.08 0.26 26.04
N ILE A 915 -24.21 1.08 26.62
CA ILE A 915 -23.53 0.83 27.90
C ILE A 915 -24.57 0.65 29.02
N VAL A 916 -25.54 1.56 29.13
CA VAL A 916 -26.63 1.50 30.11
C VAL A 916 -27.40 0.17 30.05
N ARG A 917 -27.59 -0.38 28.84
CA ARG A 917 -28.32 -1.63 28.62
C ARG A 917 -27.47 -2.86 28.93
N GLU A 918 -26.24 -2.90 28.42
CA GLU A 918 -25.34 -4.05 28.58
C GLU A 918 -24.92 -4.21 30.06
N GLU A 919 -24.75 -3.11 30.78
CA GLU A 919 -24.31 -3.09 32.18
C GLU A 919 -25.47 -2.98 33.20
N LYS A 920 -26.73 -3.02 32.74
CA LYS A 920 -27.94 -2.97 33.59
C LYS A 920 -27.95 -1.77 34.57
N THR A 921 -27.44 -0.64 34.10
CA THR A 921 -27.30 0.57 34.93
C THR A 921 -28.66 1.13 35.34
N TYR A 922 -29.69 0.98 34.50
CA TYR A 922 -31.05 1.42 34.83
C TYR A 922 -31.60 0.70 36.07
N GLU A 923 -31.44 -0.63 36.12
CA GLU A 923 -31.89 -1.47 37.22
C GLU A 923 -31.16 -1.14 38.52
N ILE A 924 -29.85 -0.87 38.45
CA ILE A 924 -29.05 -0.44 39.61
C ILE A 924 -29.53 0.91 40.13
N MET A 925 -29.75 1.89 39.24
CA MET A 925 -30.26 3.22 39.61
C MET A 925 -31.69 3.14 40.19
N GLN A 926 -32.52 2.25 39.67
CA GLN A 926 -33.90 2.07 40.17
C GLN A 926 -33.87 1.51 41.59
N LYS A 927 -33.04 0.49 41.84
CA LYS A 927 -32.84 -0.05 43.17
C LYS A 927 -32.35 1.01 44.15
N LEU A 928 -31.36 1.82 43.78
CA LEU A 928 -30.86 2.91 44.62
C LEU A 928 -31.93 3.95 44.94
N TYR A 929 -32.80 4.26 43.98
CA TYR A 929 -33.91 5.18 44.18
C TYR A 929 -34.93 4.62 45.17
N ASP A 930 -35.29 3.34 45.02
CA ASP A 930 -36.23 2.68 45.93
C ASP A 930 -35.64 2.55 47.35
N ASP A 931 -34.35 2.20 47.46
CA ASP A 931 -33.63 2.13 48.75
C ASP A 931 -33.58 3.51 49.44
N GLN A 932 -33.38 4.61 48.71
CA GLN A 932 -33.38 5.97 49.27
C GLN A 932 -34.77 6.42 49.74
N LEU A 933 -35.85 5.99 49.07
CA LEU A 933 -37.22 6.27 49.51
C LEU A 933 -37.60 5.52 50.79
N LEU A 934 -36.96 4.38 51.05
CA LEU A 934 -37.19 3.53 52.22
C LEU A 934 -36.21 3.80 53.37
N SER A 935 -35.18 4.64 53.16
CA SER A 935 -34.17 4.99 54.16
C SER A 935 -34.76 5.76 55.35
N GLU A 936 -34.25 5.51 56.56
CA GLU A 936 -34.58 6.29 57.77
C GLU A 936 -34.15 7.77 57.65
N TYR A 937 -33.12 8.04 56.85
CA TYR A 937 -32.59 9.38 56.58
C TYR A 937 -32.42 9.59 55.07
N PRO A 938 -33.50 9.91 54.34
CA PRO A 938 -33.43 10.14 52.89
C PRO A 938 -32.67 11.42 52.56
N ASP A 939 -31.78 11.39 51.57
CA ASP A 939 -31.15 12.62 51.03
C ASP A 939 -32.01 13.19 49.88
N PRO A 940 -32.68 14.34 50.06
CA PRO A 940 -33.59 14.89 49.05
C PRO A 940 -32.91 15.20 47.71
N LEU A 941 -31.64 15.59 47.75
CA LEU A 941 -30.87 15.93 46.55
C LEU A 941 -30.47 14.68 45.77
N MET A 942 -30.09 13.61 46.49
CA MET A 942 -29.83 12.30 45.89
C MET A 942 -31.10 11.74 45.24
N ILE A 943 -32.25 11.82 45.91
CA ILE A 943 -33.55 11.39 45.37
C ILE A 943 -33.90 12.18 44.10
N GLN A 944 -33.69 13.50 44.10
CA GLN A 944 -33.95 14.34 42.93
C GLN A 944 -33.03 13.98 41.75
N LEU A 945 -31.75 13.78 42.01
CA LEU A 945 -30.76 13.41 41.00
C LEU A 945 -31.05 12.01 40.43
N LEU A 946 -31.35 11.03 41.28
CA LEU A 946 -31.73 9.68 40.88
C LEU A 946 -33.02 9.70 40.03
N LYS A 947 -34.03 10.46 40.44
CA LYS A 947 -35.28 10.61 39.68
C LYS A 947 -35.02 11.21 38.29
N SER A 948 -34.19 12.25 38.21
CA SER A 948 -33.80 12.88 36.95
C SER A 948 -33.03 11.91 36.05
N THR A 949 -32.08 11.18 36.63
CA THR A 949 -31.27 10.16 35.93
C THR A 949 -32.14 9.01 35.43
N LEU A 950 -33.05 8.48 36.24
CA LEU A 950 -33.98 7.42 35.83
C LEU A 950 -34.87 7.87 34.67
N HIS A 951 -35.35 9.11 34.68
CA HIS A 951 -36.11 9.66 33.55
C HIS A 951 -35.30 9.68 32.26
N LEU A 952 -34.04 10.12 32.34
CA LEU A 952 -33.09 10.10 31.23
C LEU A 952 -32.85 8.67 30.74
N LEU A 953 -32.60 7.73 31.66
CA LEU A 953 -32.24 6.35 31.35
C LEU A 953 -33.42 5.51 30.84
N LYS A 954 -34.65 5.82 31.24
CA LYS A 954 -35.89 5.13 30.79
C LYS A 954 -36.03 5.11 29.28
N SER A 955 -35.58 6.18 28.60
CA SER A 955 -35.55 6.26 27.14
C SER A 955 -34.62 5.22 26.49
N TYR A 956 -33.51 4.85 27.14
CA TYR A 956 -32.56 3.84 26.62
C TYR A 956 -33.02 2.40 26.85
N HIS A 957 -33.79 2.18 27.92
CA HIS A 957 -34.32 0.87 28.31
C HIS A 957 -35.49 0.41 27.42
N SER A 958 -36.30 1.34 26.90
CA SER A 958 -37.59 1.08 26.22
C SER A 958 -37.52 0.54 24.78
N ASN A 959 -36.35 0.54 24.13
CA ASN A 959 -36.18 0.18 22.71
C ASN A 959 -36.27 -1.34 22.41
N ARG A 960 -36.89 -2.14 23.28
CA ARG A 960 -37.13 -3.58 23.06
C ARG A 960 -38.35 -3.89 22.17
N HIS A 961 -39.25 -2.93 21.91
CA HIS A 961 -40.59 -3.27 21.37
C HIS A 961 -41.00 -2.65 20.03
N GLN A 962 -40.20 -1.78 19.38
CA GLN A 962 -40.62 -1.17 18.10
C GLN A 962 -40.01 -1.78 16.83
N HIS A 963 -39.01 -2.67 16.93
CA HIS A 963 -38.38 -3.27 15.74
C HIS A 963 -38.74 -4.74 15.47
N SER A 964 -39.53 -5.41 16.32
CA SER A 964 -40.03 -6.77 16.04
C SER A 964 -41.45 -6.83 15.50
N SER A 965 -42.22 -5.73 15.53
CA SER A 965 -43.61 -5.70 15.01
C SER A 965 -43.75 -5.16 13.58
N ALA A 966 -42.71 -4.56 13.00
CA ALA A 966 -42.75 -3.99 11.64
C ALA A 966 -42.36 -4.99 10.52
N VAL A 967 -42.19 -6.27 10.83
CA VAL A 967 -41.95 -7.35 9.84
C VAL A 967 -43.13 -8.34 9.78
N ALA A 968 -44.26 -8.00 10.41
CA ALA A 968 -45.50 -8.77 10.36
C ALA A 968 -46.70 -7.86 10.06
N SER A 969 -46.59 -7.10 8.96
CA SER A 969 -47.67 -6.47 8.19
C SER A 969 -47.08 -6.09 6.83
#